data_AF-A0A8B9PR48-F1
#
_entry.id   AF-A0A8B9PR48-F1
#
_cell.length_a   1.000
_cell.length_b   1.000
_cell.length_c   1.000
_cell.angle_alpha   90.00
_cell.angle_beta   90.00
_cell.angle_gamma   90.00
#
_symmetry.space_group_name_H-M   'P 1'
#
loop_
_entity.id
_entity.type
_entity.pdbx_description
1 polymer ?
#
loop_
_entity_poly.entity_id
_entity_poly.type
_entity_poly.pdbx_seq_one_letter_code
_entity_poly.pdbx_strand_id
1 'polypeptide(L)'
;MQACTALAFNLRRKTEFLVALADYSIKCFDTETKELVSWMRGHDSSVSSISVHGSGRYAITTSPDTAQLWDLDTFQRKRKLNVRQSVSIQKVFFLPLSNTILSCFKDNSVFAWEFDTLQCKYQLPTPVEGSVFLYKVFAITRDGRIFVAGGKSNHLHLWCLESKQLLRIIQMPTKVRAVRHLEFLPDSFDGGSNQVLGVLSQDNIMRFINIETCKLLFDVGSHEEGISTAAISPNGRYIASVMENGSLNLYSVQALTQEVNKPPPPLFKVVEDWSKCKLGANKLKVRVTSGRSECPWKSRGSKIQTRSLKPQVNTSLENKENELPGGLNKKRLQALLKGFGEYPAKYRMFVWRSLLQLPENHLAFSSLIDKGTHSAFVHIQNEYPIKSRKLLRVLQRTLSALAHWSAIFGETPYIPLLAFPFVKLFQNNQLICFEVVATVVVNFCQRWFEYFPNPPVNVLSMVENILAHHDKELLQHLIKCNVTSQVYAWPLLETLFSEVLTREEWLKVFDNIFSNHPSYFLMVVVAYVICSRAPLLHCTQTEDFEYFFHHRNNLDINVVIKEAYHLMESTPVDIHPQHMLDDFIPLTKGQYPVFNKYPKFIVDYQTQERERIRQDEIAYLRERQLVHELEAKAQERKVEDETWYRKQELLQEAEEQRRKMLLEEEEKLAEQRQRLAAVKRELKVKELQLLDAARRRFLKYQQDQRQMELKRLDDEIARKASIREQETAAAAQDVEVRQMELESQRQHFEQHLIKDQETVMQEMKGEIDTSRRKADLEDHLVQKLMEVDREEKQKARMVAEENLAKAEQKCVDTDWRMQALHKLRCEDQDREEHYKEIAKLLHDNRVKEAELLRALKEAEEKKWQEVTQKKAQLEAEQKAAAAADEHRKQFLEDEMNDALELAEKLQKEDGYFERLHDLKAGHAETGLGFQQVPKSGNVCLNDLSASESSSHGRRREELACKEWELMAEVRRLREKLTSRARTRHSATRFSATKWTP
;
A
#
# COMPACT_ATOMS: atom_id res chain seq x y z
N MET A 1 -21.52 -47.97 -10.93
CA MET A 1 -20.48 -47.37 -10.07
C MET A 1 -20.04 -46.08 -10.72
N GLN A 2 -20.06 -44.95 -10.01
CA GLN A 2 -19.54 -43.69 -10.54
C GLN A 2 -18.01 -43.74 -10.52
N ALA A 3 -17.35 -43.27 -11.59
CA ALA A 3 -15.90 -43.25 -11.66
C ALA A 3 -15.34 -42.17 -10.70
N CYS A 4 -14.41 -42.58 -9.84
CA CYS A 4 -13.64 -41.69 -8.98
C CYS A 4 -12.53 -41.04 -9.81
N THR A 5 -12.45 -39.72 -9.78
CA THR A 5 -11.48 -38.96 -10.59
C THR A 5 -10.27 -38.52 -9.78
N ALA A 6 -10.46 -38.19 -8.50
CA ALA A 6 -9.37 -37.84 -7.59
C ALA A 6 -9.71 -38.20 -6.14
N LEU A 7 -8.68 -38.51 -5.36
CA LEU A 7 -8.76 -38.78 -3.92
C LEU A 7 -7.81 -37.85 -3.18
N ALA A 8 -8.21 -37.41 -2.00
CA ALA A 8 -7.31 -36.67 -1.10
C ALA A 8 -7.48 -37.11 0.36
N PHE A 9 -6.34 -37.20 1.03
CA PHE A 9 -6.19 -37.56 2.45
C PHE A 9 -5.45 -36.41 3.17
N ASN A 10 -5.33 -36.48 4.51
CA ASN A 10 -4.76 -35.42 5.37
C ASN A 10 -5.65 -34.19 5.58
N LEU A 11 -6.93 -34.42 5.88
CA LEU A 11 -7.79 -33.41 6.48
C LEU A 11 -7.39 -33.11 7.92
N ARG A 12 -7.85 -31.99 8.47
CA ARG A 12 -7.65 -31.63 9.89
C ARG A 12 -8.11 -32.75 10.83
N ARG A 13 -9.18 -33.45 10.43
CA ARG A 13 -9.64 -34.71 11.00
C ARG A 13 -9.03 -35.87 10.21
N LYS A 14 -8.13 -36.62 10.83
CA LYS A 14 -7.37 -37.70 10.17
C LYS A 14 -8.23 -38.88 9.75
N THR A 15 -9.43 -39.01 10.31
CA THR A 15 -10.39 -40.07 9.99
C THR A 15 -11.16 -39.78 8.70
N GLU A 16 -11.13 -38.55 8.18
CA GLU A 16 -11.89 -38.18 6.98
C GLU A 16 -11.03 -38.22 5.71
N PHE A 17 -11.65 -38.43 4.55
CA PHE A 17 -11.03 -38.33 3.22
C PHE A 17 -11.99 -37.74 2.17
N LEU A 18 -11.45 -37.12 1.13
CA LEU A 18 -12.21 -36.53 0.03
C LEU A 18 -12.16 -37.42 -1.22
N VAL A 19 -13.31 -37.52 -1.87
CA VAL A 19 -13.51 -38.26 -3.12
C VAL A 19 -14.15 -37.32 -4.14
N ALA A 20 -13.44 -37.02 -5.23
CA ALA A 20 -14.04 -36.38 -6.40
C ALA A 20 -14.64 -37.45 -7.32
N LEU A 21 -15.85 -37.16 -7.77
CA LEU A 21 -16.61 -38.03 -8.66
C LEU A 21 -16.77 -37.38 -10.03
N ALA A 22 -16.97 -38.22 -11.05
CA ALA A 22 -17.25 -37.76 -12.41
C ALA A 22 -18.58 -36.99 -12.55
N ASP A 23 -19.45 -36.98 -11.52
CA ASP A 23 -20.70 -36.20 -11.46
C ASP A 23 -20.50 -34.76 -10.92
N TYR A 24 -19.25 -34.28 -10.91
CA TYR A 24 -18.81 -32.95 -10.49
C TYR A 24 -18.95 -32.69 -8.99
N SER A 25 -19.36 -33.70 -8.22
CA SER A 25 -19.44 -33.61 -6.77
C SER A 25 -18.15 -34.08 -6.10
N ILE A 26 -17.84 -33.46 -4.97
CA ILE A 26 -16.76 -33.88 -4.08
C ILE A 26 -17.41 -34.33 -2.78
N LYS A 27 -17.23 -35.59 -2.41
CA LYS A 27 -17.80 -36.19 -1.20
C LYS A 27 -16.72 -36.37 -0.15
N CYS A 28 -17.08 -36.15 1.12
CA CYS A 28 -16.23 -36.40 2.26
C CYS A 28 -16.76 -37.59 3.05
N PHE A 29 -15.91 -38.60 3.23
CA PHE A 29 -16.25 -39.83 3.94
C PHE A 29 -15.37 -39.99 5.17
N ASP A 30 -15.92 -40.59 6.22
CA ASP A 30 -15.17 -41.01 7.39
C ASP A 30 -14.71 -42.47 7.21
N THR A 31 -13.42 -42.72 7.49
CA THR A 31 -12.77 -44.02 7.39
C THR A 31 -13.21 -44.99 8.48
N GLU A 32 -13.56 -44.50 9.67
CA GLU A 32 -13.94 -45.34 10.80
C GLU A 32 -15.41 -45.78 10.69
N THR A 33 -16.32 -44.84 10.47
CA THR A 33 -17.77 -45.10 10.37
C THR A 33 -18.19 -45.55 8.98
N LYS A 34 -17.38 -45.24 7.94
CA LYS A 34 -17.71 -45.44 6.51
C LYS A 34 -18.93 -44.64 6.03
N GLU A 35 -19.34 -43.64 6.80
CA GLU A 35 -20.49 -42.80 6.47
C GLU A 35 -20.06 -41.55 5.69
N LEU A 36 -21.01 -41.01 4.93
CA LEU A 36 -20.84 -39.73 4.22
C LEU A 36 -20.98 -38.59 5.24
N VAL A 37 -19.89 -37.88 5.50
CA VAL A 37 -19.88 -36.73 6.42
C VAL A 37 -20.52 -35.51 5.77
N SER A 38 -20.09 -35.20 4.53
CA SER A 38 -20.57 -34.03 3.80
C SER A 38 -20.28 -34.15 2.30
N TRP A 39 -20.83 -33.26 1.50
CA TRP A 39 -20.57 -33.16 0.06
C TRP A 39 -20.55 -31.71 -0.42
N MET A 40 -19.74 -31.45 -1.43
CA MET A 40 -19.50 -30.13 -2.02
C MET A 40 -19.86 -30.18 -3.52
N ARG A 41 -20.64 -29.22 -4.00
CA ARG A 41 -20.93 -29.01 -5.43
C ARG A 41 -20.75 -27.55 -5.81
N GLY A 42 -20.38 -27.33 -7.07
CA GLY A 42 -20.18 -26.00 -7.62
C GLY A 42 -19.30 -25.99 -8.87
N HIS A 43 -18.66 -27.10 -9.22
CA HIS A 43 -17.96 -27.27 -10.50
C HIS A 43 -18.93 -27.58 -11.61
N ASP A 44 -18.67 -26.98 -12.78
CA ASP A 44 -19.45 -27.17 -14.00
C ASP A 44 -18.91 -28.32 -14.87
N SER A 45 -17.75 -28.88 -14.48
CA SER A 45 -17.04 -29.96 -15.18
C SER A 45 -16.33 -30.90 -14.19
N SER A 46 -15.89 -32.05 -14.70
CA SER A 46 -15.25 -33.10 -13.88
C SER A 46 -14.01 -32.60 -13.17
N VAL A 47 -13.95 -32.84 -11.86
CA VAL A 47 -12.81 -32.44 -11.02
C VAL A 47 -11.63 -33.34 -11.33
N SER A 48 -10.55 -32.75 -11.82
CA SER A 48 -9.33 -33.46 -12.24
C SER A 48 -8.34 -33.68 -11.09
N SER A 49 -8.36 -32.81 -10.07
CA SER A 49 -7.42 -32.89 -8.95
C SER A 49 -7.96 -32.21 -7.69
N ILE A 50 -7.52 -32.73 -6.54
CA ILE A 50 -7.76 -32.15 -5.21
C ILE A 50 -6.40 -31.93 -4.54
N SER A 51 -6.20 -30.75 -3.97
CA SER A 51 -5.03 -30.40 -3.17
C SER A 51 -5.48 -29.87 -1.81
N VAL A 52 -4.99 -30.47 -0.73
CA VAL A 52 -5.32 -30.05 0.63
C VAL A 52 -4.19 -29.20 1.20
N HIS A 53 -4.53 -28.09 1.85
CA HIS A 53 -3.58 -27.20 2.49
C HIS A 53 -2.91 -27.89 3.70
N GLY A 54 -1.67 -27.54 4.04
CA GLY A 54 -0.93 -28.16 5.15
C GLY A 54 -1.58 -28.01 6.53
N SER A 55 -2.51 -27.06 6.71
CA SER A 55 -3.32 -26.95 7.93
C SER A 55 -4.48 -27.96 8.01
N GLY A 56 -4.82 -28.63 6.91
CA GLY A 56 -5.95 -29.55 6.80
C GLY A 56 -7.33 -28.87 6.80
N ARG A 57 -7.39 -27.54 6.88
CA ARG A 57 -8.65 -26.76 6.91
C ARG A 57 -9.16 -26.38 5.52
N TYR A 58 -8.28 -26.21 4.54
CA TYR A 58 -8.66 -25.72 3.22
C TYR A 58 -8.31 -26.74 2.14
N ALA A 59 -9.16 -26.87 1.13
CA ALA A 59 -8.91 -27.68 -0.05
C ALA A 59 -9.13 -26.88 -1.32
N ILE A 60 -8.27 -27.05 -2.31
CA ILE A 60 -8.47 -26.56 -3.66
C ILE A 60 -8.81 -27.75 -4.53
N THR A 61 -9.83 -27.54 -5.35
CA THR A 61 -10.26 -28.52 -6.33
C THR A 61 -10.25 -27.86 -7.70
N THR A 62 -9.82 -28.62 -8.69
CA THR A 62 -9.54 -28.09 -10.03
C THR A 62 -10.40 -28.83 -11.03
N SER A 63 -11.11 -28.07 -11.87
CA SER A 63 -11.69 -28.54 -13.12
C SER A 63 -10.96 -27.89 -14.29
N PRO A 64 -11.14 -28.36 -15.55
CA PRO A 64 -10.56 -27.72 -16.72
C PRO A 64 -10.84 -26.22 -16.83
N ASP A 65 -12.00 -25.78 -16.33
CA ASP A 65 -12.51 -24.41 -16.50
C ASP A 65 -12.32 -23.55 -15.25
N THR A 66 -12.35 -24.15 -14.05
CA THR A 66 -12.35 -23.39 -12.79
C THR A 66 -11.57 -24.09 -11.68
N ALA A 67 -10.91 -23.31 -10.83
CA ALA A 67 -10.39 -23.80 -9.56
C ALA A 67 -11.23 -23.22 -8.41
N GLN A 68 -11.61 -24.06 -7.45
CA GLN A 68 -12.48 -23.68 -6.33
C GLN A 68 -11.79 -23.98 -5.01
N LEU A 69 -11.80 -22.98 -4.13
CA LEU A 69 -11.27 -23.05 -2.78
C LEU A 69 -12.41 -23.31 -1.78
N TRP A 70 -12.27 -24.39 -1.01
CA TRP A 70 -13.23 -24.88 -0.04
C TRP A 70 -12.68 -24.71 1.37
N ASP A 71 -13.54 -24.32 2.31
CA ASP A 71 -13.29 -24.49 3.75
C ASP A 71 -13.85 -25.85 4.17
N LEU A 72 -12.99 -26.72 4.69
CA LEU A 72 -13.31 -28.10 5.07
C LEU A 72 -13.94 -28.18 6.46
N ASP A 73 -13.88 -27.12 7.27
CA ASP A 73 -14.60 -27.08 8.55
C ASP A 73 -16.12 -26.85 8.31
N THR A 74 -16.47 -26.08 7.27
CA THR A 74 -17.88 -25.78 6.91
C THR A 74 -18.37 -26.51 5.66
N PHE A 75 -17.47 -27.13 4.90
CA PHE A 75 -17.71 -27.69 3.56
C PHE A 75 -18.34 -26.70 2.57
N GLN A 76 -18.05 -25.40 2.74
CA GLN A 76 -18.56 -24.35 1.87
C GLN A 76 -17.48 -23.81 0.94
N ARG A 77 -17.91 -23.35 -0.25
CA ARG A 77 -17.04 -22.69 -1.22
C ARG A 77 -16.66 -21.31 -0.69
N LYS A 78 -15.39 -21.11 -0.35
CA LYS A 78 -14.87 -19.82 0.11
C LYS A 78 -14.68 -18.86 -1.06
N ARG A 79 -14.03 -19.32 -2.13
CA ARG A 79 -13.76 -18.52 -3.34
C ARG A 79 -13.71 -19.36 -4.61
N LYS A 80 -14.03 -18.72 -5.74
CA LYS A 80 -13.84 -19.26 -7.09
C LYS A 80 -12.67 -18.53 -7.73
N LEU A 81 -11.65 -19.28 -8.12
CA LEU A 81 -10.44 -18.78 -8.76
C LEU A 81 -10.65 -18.93 -10.27
N ASN A 82 -11.12 -17.85 -10.90
CA ASN A 82 -11.30 -17.76 -12.34
C ASN A 82 -9.96 -17.41 -12.97
N VAL A 83 -9.17 -18.40 -13.37
CA VAL A 83 -7.97 -18.12 -14.15
C VAL A 83 -8.35 -18.07 -15.63
N ARG A 84 -7.81 -17.07 -16.35
CA ARG A 84 -8.04 -16.74 -17.78
C ARG A 84 -9.03 -17.64 -18.54
N GLN A 85 -10.10 -17.03 -19.04
CA GLN A 85 -11.17 -17.69 -19.81
C GLN A 85 -10.71 -18.42 -21.09
N SER A 86 -9.50 -18.16 -21.61
CA SER A 86 -9.02 -18.72 -22.86
C SER A 86 -8.15 -19.99 -22.73
N VAL A 87 -7.72 -20.38 -21.53
CA VAL A 87 -6.77 -21.51 -21.36
C VAL A 87 -7.21 -22.44 -20.22
N SER A 88 -7.28 -23.74 -20.53
CA SER A 88 -7.65 -24.77 -19.56
C SER A 88 -6.58 -24.99 -18.49
N ILE A 89 -7.04 -25.18 -17.25
CA ILE A 89 -6.21 -25.46 -16.09
C ILE A 89 -5.87 -26.96 -16.08
N GLN A 90 -4.59 -27.29 -15.90
CA GLN A 90 -4.15 -28.68 -15.75
C GLN A 90 -4.16 -29.12 -14.29
N LYS A 91 -3.56 -28.32 -13.40
CA LYS A 91 -3.45 -28.64 -11.98
C LYS A 91 -3.29 -27.37 -11.15
N VAL A 92 -3.93 -27.34 -9.99
CA VAL A 92 -3.72 -26.32 -8.98
C VAL A 92 -3.40 -27.00 -7.66
N PHE A 93 -2.38 -26.51 -6.97
CA PHE A 93 -2.01 -27.05 -5.67
C PHE A 93 -1.50 -25.96 -4.74
N PHE A 94 -1.67 -26.23 -3.45
CA PHE A 94 -1.05 -25.42 -2.40
C PHE A 94 0.45 -25.63 -2.40
N LEU A 95 1.20 -24.53 -2.30
CA LEU A 95 2.60 -24.63 -1.93
C LEU A 95 2.71 -25.03 -0.46
N PRO A 96 3.46 -26.07 -0.13
CA PRO A 96 3.71 -26.42 1.25
C PRO A 96 4.46 -25.26 1.93
N LEU A 97 3.99 -24.86 3.13
CA LEU A 97 4.61 -23.86 4.02
C LEU A 97 4.52 -22.40 3.58
N SER A 98 3.92 -22.08 2.42
CA SER A 98 3.65 -20.70 2.03
C SER A 98 2.15 -20.46 1.83
N ASN A 99 1.71 -19.22 2.05
CA ASN A 99 0.34 -18.78 1.71
C ASN A 99 0.22 -18.51 0.20
N THR A 100 0.71 -19.44 -0.62
CA THR A 100 0.75 -19.30 -2.08
C THR A 100 0.13 -20.53 -2.73
N ILE A 101 -0.64 -20.31 -3.79
CA ILE A 101 -1.26 -21.31 -4.63
C ILE A 101 -0.58 -21.25 -5.99
N LEU A 102 -0.17 -22.40 -6.53
CA LEU A 102 0.33 -22.48 -7.90
C LEU A 102 -0.74 -23.04 -8.82
N SER A 103 -0.98 -22.35 -9.93
CA SER A 103 -1.85 -22.81 -11.01
C SER A 103 -1.04 -23.06 -12.28
N CYS A 104 -1.17 -24.27 -12.81
CA CYS A 104 -0.47 -24.71 -14.02
C CYS A 104 -1.47 -24.85 -15.18
N PHE A 105 -1.15 -24.22 -16.30
CA PHE A 105 -2.02 -24.15 -17.49
C PHE A 105 -1.55 -25.06 -18.63
N LYS A 106 -2.46 -25.31 -19.57
CA LYS A 106 -2.17 -26.08 -20.78
C LYS A 106 -1.22 -25.37 -21.76
N ASP A 107 -1.12 -24.05 -21.70
CA ASP A 107 -0.17 -23.24 -22.48
C ASP A 107 1.26 -23.25 -21.89
N ASN A 108 1.49 -24.06 -20.85
CA ASN A 108 2.73 -24.16 -20.07
C ASN A 108 3.00 -22.97 -19.14
N SER A 109 2.10 -21.99 -19.07
CA SER A 109 2.21 -20.90 -18.11
C SER A 109 1.96 -21.40 -16.70
N VAL A 110 2.72 -20.89 -15.73
CA VAL A 110 2.54 -21.19 -14.31
C VAL A 110 2.46 -19.88 -13.54
N PHE A 111 1.34 -19.69 -12.84
CA PHE A 111 1.07 -18.49 -12.04
C PHE A 111 1.02 -18.84 -10.56
N ALA A 112 1.61 -17.96 -9.75
CA ALA A 112 1.58 -18.01 -8.29
C ALA A 112 0.59 -16.97 -7.76
N TRP A 113 -0.35 -17.42 -6.93
CA TRP A 113 -1.42 -16.61 -6.35
C TRP A 113 -1.28 -16.57 -4.84
N GLU A 114 -1.58 -15.45 -4.23
CA GLU A 114 -1.70 -15.39 -2.77
C GLU A 114 -2.96 -16.10 -2.28
N PHE A 115 -2.85 -16.93 -1.25
CA PHE A 115 -3.95 -17.71 -0.71
C PHE A 115 -5.11 -16.86 -0.17
N ASP A 116 -4.80 -15.80 0.57
CA ASP A 116 -5.81 -15.01 1.29
C ASP A 116 -6.53 -14.00 0.40
N THR A 117 -5.86 -13.44 -0.61
CA THR A 117 -6.40 -12.40 -1.51
C THR A 117 -6.73 -12.96 -2.89
N LEU A 118 -6.15 -14.10 -3.28
CA LEU A 118 -6.15 -14.64 -4.65
C LEU A 118 -5.64 -13.63 -5.70
N GLN A 119 -4.75 -12.72 -5.27
CA GLN A 119 -4.03 -11.85 -6.19
C GLN A 119 -2.84 -12.59 -6.79
N CYS A 120 -2.59 -12.37 -8.08
CA CYS A 120 -1.43 -12.93 -8.77
C CYS A 120 -0.16 -12.26 -8.23
N LYS A 121 0.73 -13.03 -7.58
CA LYS A 121 2.02 -12.55 -7.08
C LYS A 121 3.07 -12.46 -8.17
N TYR A 122 3.21 -13.53 -8.95
CA TYR A 122 4.19 -13.61 -10.03
C TYR A 122 3.86 -14.75 -11.00
N GLN A 123 4.44 -14.66 -12.19
CA GLN A 123 4.43 -15.70 -13.21
C GLN A 123 5.84 -16.30 -13.30
N LEU A 124 5.95 -17.63 -13.38
CA LEU A 124 7.24 -18.28 -13.61
C LEU A 124 7.68 -18.11 -15.07
N PRO A 125 8.97 -17.89 -15.33
CA PRO A 125 9.48 -17.69 -16.68
C PRO A 125 9.33 -18.97 -17.51
N THR A 126 8.83 -18.81 -18.73
CA THR A 126 8.72 -19.89 -19.71
C THR A 126 10.11 -20.22 -20.27
N PRO A 127 10.55 -21.49 -20.29
CA PRO A 127 11.96 -21.84 -20.57
C PRO A 127 12.48 -21.48 -21.97
N VAL A 128 11.62 -21.36 -22.99
CA VAL A 128 12.00 -20.97 -24.37
C VAL A 128 10.78 -20.41 -25.12
N GLU A 129 10.94 -19.30 -25.85
CA GLU A 129 9.94 -18.83 -26.82
C GLU A 129 9.94 -19.74 -28.06
N GLY A 130 8.86 -20.52 -28.25
CA GLY A 130 8.61 -21.25 -29.51
C GLY A 130 8.29 -22.75 -29.40
N SER A 131 8.52 -23.41 -28.26
CA SER A 131 8.22 -24.84 -28.10
C SER A 131 7.09 -25.12 -27.11
N VAL A 132 6.08 -25.90 -27.52
CA VAL A 132 4.93 -26.27 -26.68
C VAL A 132 5.24 -27.59 -25.96
N PHE A 133 5.81 -27.51 -24.75
CA PHE A 133 6.24 -28.69 -23.97
C PHE A 133 5.08 -29.54 -23.42
N LEU A 134 3.87 -28.95 -23.32
CA LEU A 134 2.63 -29.59 -22.85
C LEU A 134 2.81 -30.30 -21.49
N TYR A 135 3.04 -29.51 -20.44
CA TYR A 135 3.14 -30.04 -19.08
C TYR A 135 1.83 -30.70 -18.65
N LYS A 136 1.97 -31.89 -18.06
CA LYS A 136 0.85 -32.68 -17.51
C LYS A 136 1.08 -33.10 -16.06
N VAL A 137 2.33 -33.18 -15.65
CA VAL A 137 2.74 -33.75 -14.37
C VAL A 137 3.58 -32.73 -13.63
N PHE A 138 3.30 -32.61 -12.34
CA PHE A 138 3.83 -31.53 -11.51
C PHE A 138 4.15 -32.09 -10.13
N ALA A 139 5.32 -31.72 -9.62
CA ALA A 139 5.77 -32.05 -8.27
C ALA A 139 6.42 -30.81 -7.62
N ILE A 140 6.32 -30.74 -6.29
CA ILE A 140 6.99 -29.71 -5.49
C ILE A 140 7.74 -30.43 -4.36
N THR A 141 8.90 -29.89 -4.01
CA THR A 141 9.57 -30.22 -2.75
C THR A 141 8.70 -29.84 -1.55
N ARG A 142 8.95 -30.47 -0.40
CA ARG A 142 8.18 -30.22 0.83
C ARG A 142 8.47 -28.88 1.47
N ASP A 143 9.63 -28.32 1.20
CA ASP A 143 9.97 -26.97 1.60
C ASP A 143 9.27 -25.88 0.76
N GLY A 144 8.66 -26.25 -0.37
CA GLY A 144 8.01 -25.31 -1.26
C GLY A 144 8.98 -24.44 -2.06
N ARG A 145 10.27 -24.79 -2.10
CA ARG A 145 11.31 -24.02 -2.81
C ARG A 145 11.49 -24.44 -4.26
N ILE A 146 11.39 -25.73 -4.57
CA ILE A 146 11.62 -26.26 -5.91
C ILE A 146 10.32 -26.77 -6.50
N PHE A 147 10.04 -26.31 -7.72
CA PHE A 147 8.91 -26.77 -8.52
C PHE A 147 9.43 -27.49 -9.76
N VAL A 148 8.84 -28.67 -10.04
CA VAL A 148 9.21 -29.49 -11.20
C VAL A 148 7.98 -29.71 -12.08
N ALA A 149 8.13 -29.44 -13.37
CA ALA A 149 7.13 -29.76 -14.38
C ALA A 149 7.68 -30.72 -15.43
N GLY A 150 6.83 -31.65 -15.85
CA GLY A 150 7.09 -32.61 -16.91
C GLY A 150 5.80 -33.00 -17.62
N GLY A 151 5.91 -33.81 -18.67
CA GLY A 151 4.73 -34.23 -19.42
C GLY A 151 5.06 -34.99 -20.67
N LYS A 152 4.70 -34.42 -21.83
CA LYS A 152 4.87 -35.08 -23.13
C LYS A 152 6.29 -35.00 -23.69
N SER A 153 7.13 -34.11 -23.17
CA SER A 153 8.55 -34.05 -23.50
C SER A 153 9.35 -34.98 -22.59
N ASN A 154 10.54 -35.36 -23.06
CA ASN A 154 11.56 -36.05 -22.26
C ASN A 154 12.38 -35.10 -21.38
N HIS A 155 11.97 -33.84 -21.27
CA HIS A 155 12.66 -32.80 -20.50
C HIS A 155 11.84 -32.50 -19.25
N LEU A 156 12.52 -32.46 -18.11
CA LEU A 156 11.98 -31.99 -16.85
C LEU A 156 12.52 -30.59 -16.59
N HIS A 157 11.63 -29.66 -16.28
CA HIS A 157 12.00 -28.28 -15.99
C HIS A 157 11.86 -28.03 -14.49
N LEU A 158 12.90 -27.44 -13.92
CA LEU A 158 13.01 -27.21 -12.48
C LEU A 158 13.16 -25.71 -12.22
N TRP A 159 12.25 -25.15 -11.43
CA TRP A 159 12.27 -23.74 -11.03
C TRP A 159 12.53 -23.62 -9.54
N CYS A 160 13.26 -22.58 -9.16
CA CYS A 160 13.30 -22.09 -7.80
C CYS A 160 12.17 -21.07 -7.63
N LEU A 161 11.28 -21.30 -6.67
CA LEU A 161 10.15 -20.44 -6.38
C LEU A 161 10.53 -19.19 -5.58
N GLU A 162 11.66 -19.25 -4.87
CA GLU A 162 12.21 -18.12 -4.10
C GLU A 162 12.89 -17.10 -5.02
N SER A 163 13.81 -17.56 -5.89
CA SER A 163 14.45 -16.70 -6.89
C SER A 163 13.57 -16.43 -8.12
N LYS A 164 12.49 -17.19 -8.29
CA LYS A 164 11.53 -17.12 -9.42
C LYS A 164 12.19 -17.40 -10.78
N GLN A 165 13.29 -18.14 -10.78
CA GLN A 165 14.07 -18.45 -11.97
C GLN A 165 14.05 -19.95 -12.28
N LEU A 166 14.22 -20.27 -13.56
CA LEU A 166 14.48 -21.65 -14.00
C LEU A 166 15.88 -22.03 -13.53
N LEU A 167 15.97 -23.03 -12.66
CA LEU A 167 17.25 -23.54 -12.17
C LEU A 167 17.90 -24.41 -13.25
N ARG A 168 17.21 -25.46 -13.69
CA ARG A 168 17.77 -26.45 -14.62
C ARG A 168 16.71 -27.16 -15.47
N ILE A 169 17.19 -27.74 -16.56
CA ILE A 169 16.44 -28.63 -17.44
C ILE A 169 17.13 -30.00 -17.40
N ILE A 170 16.45 -31.03 -16.87
CA ILE A 170 16.95 -32.40 -16.83
C ILE A 170 16.42 -33.15 -18.05
N GLN A 171 17.32 -33.55 -18.94
CA GLN A 171 16.98 -34.39 -20.09
C GLN A 171 17.00 -35.86 -19.68
N MET A 172 15.86 -36.53 -19.81
CA MET A 172 15.73 -37.96 -19.54
C MET A 172 16.37 -38.79 -20.69
N PRO A 173 16.81 -40.03 -20.40
CA PRO A 173 17.36 -40.92 -21.41
C PRO A 173 16.46 -41.04 -22.65
N THR A 174 17.03 -41.20 -23.85
CA THR A 174 16.30 -41.18 -25.14
C THR A 174 15.16 -42.19 -25.27
N LYS A 175 15.18 -43.26 -24.46
CA LYS A 175 14.09 -44.24 -24.37
C LYS A 175 12.82 -43.64 -23.73
N VAL A 176 12.98 -42.70 -22.81
CA VAL A 176 11.88 -42.02 -22.12
C VAL A 176 11.36 -40.91 -23.00
N ARG A 177 10.17 -41.10 -23.60
CA ARG A 177 9.52 -40.07 -24.44
C ARG A 177 8.59 -39.16 -23.67
N ALA A 178 7.89 -39.71 -22.68
CA ALA A 178 6.93 -38.97 -21.87
C ALA A 178 7.00 -39.41 -20.40
N VAL A 179 6.62 -38.48 -19.52
CA VAL A 179 6.54 -38.65 -18.07
C VAL A 179 5.07 -38.70 -17.66
N ARG A 180 4.71 -39.72 -16.87
CA ARG A 180 3.34 -39.97 -16.41
C ARG A 180 3.11 -39.49 -14.98
N HIS A 181 4.08 -39.68 -14.09
CA HIS A 181 3.99 -39.31 -12.69
C HIS A 181 5.32 -38.74 -12.16
N LEU A 182 5.24 -37.78 -11.24
CA LEU A 182 6.39 -37.15 -10.60
C LEU A 182 6.10 -37.06 -9.11
N GLU A 183 7.01 -37.55 -8.27
CA GLU A 183 6.90 -37.46 -6.82
C GLU A 183 8.27 -37.37 -6.17
N PHE A 184 8.41 -36.49 -5.18
CA PHE A 184 9.64 -36.37 -4.42
C PHE A 184 9.75 -37.46 -3.36
N LEU A 185 10.92 -38.10 -3.26
CA LEU A 185 11.24 -38.99 -2.16
C LEU A 185 11.64 -38.13 -0.94
N PRO A 186 10.83 -38.13 0.13
CA PRO A 186 11.10 -37.27 1.27
C PRO A 186 12.15 -37.88 2.18
N ASP A 187 13.19 -37.12 2.50
CA ASP A 187 14.11 -37.48 3.57
C ASP A 187 13.70 -36.74 4.85
N SER A 188 13.48 -37.50 5.92
CA SER A 188 13.14 -36.96 7.25
C SER A 188 14.23 -36.07 7.85
N PHE A 189 15.45 -36.13 7.33
CA PHE A 189 16.56 -35.34 7.84
C PHE A 189 16.71 -33.96 7.19
N ASP A 190 16.28 -33.83 5.92
CA ASP A 190 16.60 -32.70 5.04
C ASP A 190 15.66 -31.50 5.16
N GLY A 191 14.88 -31.37 6.23
CA GLY A 191 13.97 -30.23 6.43
C GLY A 191 12.88 -30.04 5.34
N GLY A 192 12.83 -30.90 4.32
CA GLY A 192 11.94 -30.85 3.18
C GLY A 192 12.57 -30.42 1.83
N SER A 193 13.88 -30.16 1.73
CA SER A 193 14.52 -29.81 0.44
C SER A 193 14.56 -30.96 -0.56
N ASN A 194 14.43 -32.21 -0.10
CA ASN A 194 14.19 -33.42 -0.89
C ASN A 194 14.93 -33.42 -2.23
N GLN A 195 16.19 -33.81 -2.23
CA GLN A 195 17.03 -33.81 -3.44
C GLN A 195 16.68 -34.92 -4.45
N VAL A 196 15.87 -35.92 -4.07
CA VAL A 196 15.57 -37.09 -4.92
C VAL A 196 14.16 -37.02 -5.50
N LEU A 197 14.08 -37.08 -6.83
CA LEU A 197 12.85 -37.07 -7.62
C LEU A 197 12.58 -38.46 -8.21
N GLY A 198 11.41 -39.03 -7.90
CA GLY A 198 10.85 -40.19 -8.58
C GLY A 198 10.14 -39.77 -9.87
N VAL A 199 10.58 -40.31 -10.99
CA VAL A 199 10.06 -40.06 -12.34
C VAL A 199 9.47 -41.35 -12.92
N LEU A 200 8.14 -41.43 -13.01
CA LEU A 200 7.46 -42.54 -13.67
C LEU A 200 7.34 -42.25 -15.17
N SER A 201 8.07 -43.03 -15.95
CA SER A 201 8.12 -42.90 -17.40
C SER A 201 6.98 -43.64 -18.12
N GLN A 202 6.81 -43.37 -19.42
CA GLN A 202 5.93 -44.16 -20.30
C GLN A 202 6.28 -45.66 -20.29
N ASP A 203 7.54 -46.02 -20.03
CA ASP A 203 8.02 -47.42 -19.99
C ASP A 203 7.54 -48.17 -18.73
N ASN A 204 6.65 -47.55 -17.93
CA ASN A 204 6.09 -48.08 -16.69
C ASN A 204 7.12 -48.39 -15.58
N ILE A 205 8.34 -47.85 -15.73
CA ILE A 205 9.40 -47.90 -14.72
C ILE A 205 9.50 -46.55 -14.01
N MET A 206 9.56 -46.59 -12.69
CA MET A 206 9.79 -45.43 -11.80
C MET A 206 11.29 -45.26 -11.55
N ARG A 207 11.87 -44.16 -12.00
CA ARG A 207 13.31 -43.86 -11.87
C ARG A 207 13.54 -42.79 -10.80
N PHE A 208 14.43 -43.03 -9.84
CA PHE A 208 14.78 -42.08 -8.80
C PHE A 208 16.07 -41.36 -9.15
N ILE A 209 15.97 -40.05 -9.36
CA ILE A 209 17.06 -39.20 -9.85
C ILE A 209 17.37 -38.17 -8.77
N ASN A 210 18.65 -37.99 -8.46
CA ASN A 210 19.07 -36.85 -7.65
C ASN A 210 19.07 -35.59 -8.52
N ILE A 211 18.32 -34.57 -8.11
CA ILE A 211 18.13 -33.31 -8.81
C ILE A 211 19.43 -32.50 -8.93
N GLU A 212 20.29 -32.54 -7.91
CA GLU A 212 21.53 -31.77 -7.83
C GLU A 212 22.66 -32.39 -8.64
N THR A 213 22.75 -33.72 -8.66
CA THR A 213 23.78 -34.41 -9.45
C THR A 213 23.30 -34.82 -10.84
N CYS A 214 21.99 -34.77 -11.09
CA CYS A 214 21.31 -35.29 -12.28
C CYS A 214 21.59 -36.79 -12.53
N LYS A 215 22.04 -37.54 -11.50
CA LYS A 215 22.36 -38.97 -11.61
C LYS A 215 21.15 -39.81 -11.22
N LEU A 216 20.93 -40.89 -11.98
CA LEU A 216 20.00 -41.96 -11.61
C LEU A 216 20.59 -42.71 -10.40
N LEU A 217 19.83 -42.78 -9.32
CA LEU A 217 20.21 -43.52 -8.11
C LEU A 217 19.78 -44.99 -8.24
N PHE A 218 18.48 -45.20 -8.50
CA PHE A 218 17.89 -46.53 -8.64
C PHE A 218 16.57 -46.45 -9.40
N ASP A 219 16.10 -47.58 -9.90
CA ASP A 219 14.80 -47.73 -10.56
C ASP A 219 13.95 -48.83 -9.93
N VAL A 220 12.64 -48.68 -10.04
CA VAL A 220 11.64 -49.57 -9.47
C VAL A 220 10.65 -49.93 -10.58
N GLY A 221 10.45 -51.24 -10.76
CA GLY A 221 9.59 -51.80 -11.80
C GLY A 221 10.38 -52.64 -12.79
N SER A 222 9.67 -53.46 -13.56
CA SER A 222 10.23 -54.27 -14.65
C SER A 222 9.38 -54.08 -15.90
N HIS A 223 9.89 -54.49 -17.07
CA HIS A 223 9.13 -54.41 -18.31
C HIS A 223 7.89 -55.33 -18.34
N GLU A 224 7.86 -56.37 -17.51
CA GLU A 224 6.74 -57.33 -17.48
C GLU A 224 5.66 -56.93 -16.46
N GLU A 225 6.05 -56.20 -15.40
CA GLU A 225 5.13 -55.70 -14.39
C GLU A 225 5.20 -54.16 -14.36
N GLY A 226 4.37 -53.54 -15.20
CA GLY A 226 4.32 -52.08 -15.31
C GLY A 226 3.64 -51.40 -14.13
N ILE A 227 4.22 -50.29 -13.66
CA ILE A 227 3.64 -49.42 -12.63
C ILE A 227 2.68 -48.41 -13.29
N SER A 228 1.43 -48.39 -12.84
CA SER A 228 0.40 -47.44 -13.27
C SER A 228 0.47 -46.11 -12.51
N THR A 229 0.63 -46.18 -11.19
CA THR A 229 0.79 -45.03 -10.29
C THR A 229 1.61 -45.45 -9.08
N ALA A 230 2.31 -44.50 -8.48
CA ALA A 230 3.06 -44.72 -7.24
C ALA A 230 2.72 -43.62 -6.23
N ALA A 231 2.89 -43.94 -4.96
CA ALA A 231 2.79 -43.01 -3.86
C ALA A 231 3.93 -43.27 -2.88
N ILE A 232 4.58 -42.22 -2.41
CA ILE A 232 5.69 -42.32 -1.47
C ILE A 232 5.20 -41.99 -0.07
N SER A 233 5.60 -42.83 0.89
CA SER A 233 5.26 -42.64 2.30
C SER A 233 5.75 -41.29 2.84
N PRO A 234 5.04 -40.67 3.80
CA PRO A 234 5.45 -39.36 4.30
C PRO A 234 6.82 -39.34 4.99
N ASN A 235 7.32 -40.48 5.44
CA ASN A 235 8.64 -40.64 6.07
C ASN A 235 9.72 -41.13 5.09
N GLY A 236 9.38 -41.35 3.82
CA GLY A 236 10.32 -41.79 2.78
C GLY A 236 10.79 -43.23 2.91
N ARG A 237 10.18 -44.04 3.79
CA ARG A 237 10.63 -45.42 4.02
C ARG A 237 10.08 -46.42 3.02
N TYR A 238 8.84 -46.18 2.59
CA TYR A 238 8.09 -47.06 1.70
C TYR A 238 7.65 -46.34 0.43
N ILE A 239 7.65 -47.07 -0.67
CA ILE A 239 7.06 -46.71 -1.95
C ILE A 239 5.94 -47.71 -2.21
N ALA A 240 4.71 -47.24 -2.36
CA ALA A 240 3.58 -48.05 -2.78
C ALA A 240 3.38 -47.87 -4.28
N SER A 241 3.38 -48.96 -5.05
CA SER A 241 3.14 -48.93 -6.50
C SER A 241 1.94 -49.79 -6.86
N VAL A 242 1.01 -49.21 -7.62
CA VAL A 242 -0.12 -49.93 -8.19
C VAL A 242 0.28 -50.42 -9.58
N MET A 243 0.31 -51.73 -9.76
CA MET A 243 0.69 -52.37 -11.00
C MET A 243 -0.48 -52.35 -12.00
N GLU A 244 -0.21 -52.43 -13.30
CA GLU A 244 -1.26 -52.48 -14.32
C GLU A 244 -2.19 -53.69 -14.18
N ASN A 245 -1.71 -54.79 -13.59
CA ASN A 245 -2.51 -55.97 -13.26
C ASN A 245 -3.43 -55.78 -12.02
N GLY A 246 -3.43 -54.60 -11.41
CA GLY A 246 -4.23 -54.25 -10.24
C GLY A 246 -3.61 -54.65 -8.89
N SER A 247 -2.43 -55.27 -8.87
CA SER A 247 -1.72 -55.60 -7.64
C SER A 247 -1.10 -54.35 -7.00
N LEU A 248 -1.02 -54.33 -5.67
CA LEU A 248 -0.32 -53.29 -4.92
C LEU A 248 0.99 -53.85 -4.37
N ASN A 249 2.12 -53.34 -4.87
CA ASN A 249 3.44 -53.69 -4.35
C ASN A 249 3.93 -52.60 -3.40
N LEU A 250 4.55 -53.01 -2.29
CA LEU A 250 5.15 -52.11 -1.30
C LEU A 250 6.66 -52.36 -1.26
N TYR A 251 7.44 -51.37 -1.69
CA TYR A 251 8.90 -51.43 -1.68
C TYR A 251 9.47 -50.68 -0.48
N SER A 252 10.46 -51.27 0.19
CA SER A 252 11.27 -50.58 1.20
C SER A 252 12.43 -49.85 0.52
N VAL A 253 12.53 -48.54 0.73
CA VAL A 253 13.57 -47.68 0.14
C VAL A 253 14.96 -48.06 0.65
N GLN A 254 15.06 -48.48 1.92
CA GLN A 254 16.32 -48.97 2.50
C GLN A 254 16.80 -50.26 1.83
N ALA A 255 15.89 -51.17 1.49
CA ALA A 255 16.25 -52.41 0.79
C ALA A 255 16.71 -52.11 -0.64
N LEU A 256 16.01 -51.24 -1.36
CA LEU A 256 16.35 -50.85 -2.73
C LEU A 256 17.72 -50.17 -2.83
N THR A 257 18.04 -49.28 -1.90
CA THR A 257 19.35 -48.62 -1.85
C THR A 257 20.49 -49.56 -1.48
N GLN A 258 20.26 -50.54 -0.59
CA GLN A 258 21.24 -51.57 -0.24
C GLN A 258 21.50 -52.57 -1.37
N GLU A 259 20.48 -52.93 -2.16
CA GLU A 259 20.62 -53.84 -3.31
C GLU A 259 21.48 -53.24 -4.42
N VAL A 260 21.36 -51.93 -4.66
CA VAL A 260 22.12 -51.20 -5.68
C VAL A 260 23.60 -51.02 -5.29
N ASN A 261 23.90 -51.01 -3.99
CA ASN A 261 25.27 -50.95 -3.47
C ASN A 261 25.96 -52.31 -3.37
N LYS A 262 25.29 -53.42 -3.76
CA LYS A 262 25.98 -54.71 -3.89
C LYS A 262 26.90 -54.65 -5.12
N PRO A 263 28.21 -54.94 -5.01
CA PRO A 263 29.05 -55.06 -6.18
C PRO A 263 28.47 -56.13 -7.12
N PRO A 264 28.58 -55.96 -8.45
CA PRO A 264 28.10 -56.98 -9.38
C PRO A 264 28.72 -58.32 -9.02
N PRO A 265 27.96 -59.43 -9.03
CA PRO A 265 28.52 -60.74 -8.75
C PRO A 265 29.65 -61.00 -9.74
N PRO A 266 30.82 -61.49 -9.29
CA PRO A 266 31.97 -61.70 -10.15
C PRO A 266 31.58 -62.63 -11.31
N LEU A 267 31.82 -62.17 -12.55
CA LEU A 267 31.50 -62.90 -13.79
C LEU A 267 32.34 -64.17 -13.98
N PHE A 268 33.33 -64.40 -13.11
CA PHE A 268 34.16 -65.60 -13.13
C PHE A 268 34.11 -66.26 -11.76
N LYS A 269 33.56 -67.47 -11.72
CA LYS A 269 33.69 -68.38 -10.60
C LYS A 269 35.11 -68.95 -10.67
N VAL A 270 36.01 -68.48 -9.79
CA VAL A 270 37.28 -69.18 -9.56
C VAL A 270 36.93 -70.58 -9.05
N VAL A 271 37.30 -71.58 -9.84
CA VAL A 271 37.20 -72.98 -9.48
C VAL A 271 38.46 -73.31 -8.68
N GLU A 272 38.32 -73.47 -7.37
CA GLU A 272 39.22 -74.28 -6.57
C GLU A 272 38.40 -75.34 -5.82
N ASP A 273 38.45 -76.54 -6.40
CA ASP A 273 38.38 -77.88 -5.84
C ASP A 273 37.65 -78.15 -4.50
N TRP A 274 36.40 -78.56 -4.65
CA TRP A 274 35.88 -79.90 -4.33
C TRP A 274 36.43 -80.58 -3.05
N SER A 275 35.62 -80.56 -1.98
CA SER A 275 35.37 -81.80 -1.23
C SER A 275 34.00 -81.83 -0.53
N LYS A 276 33.24 -82.89 -0.90
CA LYS A 276 32.05 -83.48 -0.25
C LYS A 276 30.67 -82.85 -0.55
N CYS A 277 30.13 -83.28 -1.70
CA CYS A 277 28.86 -84.05 -1.84
C CYS A 277 28.09 -84.33 -0.52
N LYS A 278 26.77 -84.30 -0.39
CA LYS A 278 25.58 -84.41 -1.29
C LYS A 278 24.36 -84.14 -0.38
N LEU A 279 23.29 -83.54 -0.89
CA LEU A 279 22.01 -84.23 -1.14
C LEU A 279 21.02 -83.27 -1.80
N GLY A 280 20.27 -83.82 -2.75
CA GLY A 280 19.58 -83.10 -3.81
C GLY A 280 18.32 -82.36 -3.38
N ALA A 281 18.12 -81.22 -4.02
CA ALA A 281 16.85 -80.53 -4.10
C ALA A 281 15.93 -81.24 -5.10
N ASN A 282 14.80 -81.74 -4.62
CA ASN A 282 13.66 -82.04 -5.48
C ASN A 282 12.68 -80.87 -5.46
N LYS A 283 12.42 -80.33 -6.65
CA LYS A 283 11.35 -79.41 -6.99
C LYS A 283 10.00 -79.94 -6.50
N LEU A 284 9.14 -79.06 -5.99
CA LEU A 284 7.70 -79.10 -6.27
C LEU A 284 7.05 -77.73 -6.04
N LYS A 285 6.39 -77.26 -7.11
CA LYS A 285 5.43 -76.14 -7.12
C LYS A 285 4.17 -76.53 -6.33
N VAL A 286 3.47 -75.54 -5.78
CA VAL A 286 2.01 -75.25 -5.91
C VAL A 286 1.42 -74.60 -4.64
N ARG A 287 1.06 -73.31 -4.80
CA ARG A 287 -0.21 -72.61 -4.51
C ARG A 287 -1.04 -72.95 -3.24
N VAL A 288 -1.15 -71.95 -2.35
CA VAL A 288 -2.37 -71.28 -1.76
C VAL A 288 -3.60 -72.19 -1.55
N THR A 289 -4.21 -72.41 -0.38
CA THR A 289 -4.85 -71.51 0.63
C THR A 289 -5.34 -72.44 1.78
N SER A 290 -5.40 -72.05 3.04
CA SER A 290 -6.61 -71.49 3.68
C SER A 290 -6.49 -71.68 5.21
N GLY A 291 -7.17 -70.84 5.98
CA GLY A 291 -7.61 -71.23 7.33
C GLY A 291 -7.08 -70.40 8.49
N ARG A 292 -7.91 -69.46 8.94
CA ARG A 292 -7.90 -68.86 10.29
C ARG A 292 -7.79 -69.91 11.40
N SER A 293 -7.15 -69.55 12.51
CA SER A 293 -7.71 -69.56 13.88
C SER A 293 -6.57 -69.29 14.88
N GLU A 294 -6.66 -68.18 15.59
CA GLU A 294 -6.89 -68.13 17.06
C GLU A 294 -5.59 -68.23 17.88
N CYS A 295 -5.31 -67.16 18.63
CA CYS A 295 -4.47 -67.27 19.82
C CYS A 295 -5.11 -68.25 20.80
N PRO A 296 -4.28 -69.02 21.51
CA PRO A 296 -4.32 -68.83 22.95
C PRO A 296 -2.92 -68.76 23.56
N TRP A 297 -2.77 -67.78 24.44
CA TRP A 297 -1.76 -67.81 25.49
C TRP A 297 -1.97 -69.05 26.36
N LYS A 298 -0.89 -69.75 26.71
CA LYS A 298 -0.65 -70.22 28.08
C LYS A 298 0.79 -70.69 28.32
N SER A 299 1.23 -70.34 29.51
CA SER A 299 2.47 -70.65 30.21
C SER A 299 2.87 -72.13 30.20
N ARG A 300 4.18 -72.39 30.17
CA ARG A 300 4.89 -73.15 31.23
C ARG A 300 6.39 -73.07 30.99
N GLY A 301 7.12 -72.84 32.07
CA GLY A 301 8.57 -72.69 32.07
C GLY A 301 9.30 -73.98 31.73
N SER A 302 10.54 -73.83 31.27
CA SER A 302 11.56 -74.85 31.44
C SER A 302 12.92 -74.19 31.60
N LYS A 303 13.61 -74.63 32.65
CA LYS A 303 14.97 -74.28 33.06
C LYS A 303 15.94 -74.51 31.90
N ILE A 304 16.84 -73.55 31.64
CA ILE A 304 18.12 -73.85 30.98
C ILE A 304 19.24 -73.29 31.85
N GLN A 305 20.16 -74.19 32.16
CA GLN A 305 21.23 -74.10 33.14
C GLN A 305 22.24 -72.99 32.82
N THR A 306 22.54 -72.20 33.84
CA THR A 306 23.75 -71.40 33.97
C THR A 306 24.98 -72.31 34.07
N ARG A 307 25.87 -72.26 33.08
CA ARG A 307 27.24 -72.75 33.20
C ARG A 307 28.09 -71.63 33.79
N SER A 308 28.43 -71.76 35.07
CA SER A 308 29.41 -70.94 35.76
C SER A 308 30.82 -71.33 35.30
N LEU A 309 31.57 -70.35 34.79
CA LEU A 309 33.04 -70.43 34.72
C LEU A 309 33.58 -69.57 35.87
N LYS A 310 34.37 -70.21 36.73
CA LYS A 310 35.04 -69.59 37.89
C LYS A 310 35.96 -68.44 37.42
N PRO A 311 35.95 -67.26 38.06
CA PRO A 311 36.95 -66.23 37.79
C PRO A 311 38.24 -66.53 38.56
N GLN A 312 39.37 -66.39 37.88
CA GLN A 312 40.68 -66.35 38.51
C GLN A 312 40.84 -65.05 39.31
N VAL A 313 41.41 -65.21 40.49
CA VAL A 313 41.67 -64.20 41.51
C VAL A 313 42.87 -63.36 41.03
N ASN A 314 42.61 -62.22 40.38
CA ASN A 314 43.51 -61.05 40.27
C ASN A 314 42.88 -59.83 39.54
N THR A 315 41.56 -59.75 39.40
CA THR A 315 40.85 -58.67 38.65
C THR A 315 40.06 -57.68 39.54
N SER A 316 40.26 -57.69 40.86
CA SER A 316 39.39 -56.93 41.78
C SER A 316 39.60 -55.41 41.79
N LEU A 317 40.71 -54.89 41.25
CA LEU A 317 40.99 -53.45 41.18
C LEU A 317 40.51 -52.82 39.86
N GLU A 318 40.75 -53.45 38.70
CA GLU A 318 40.28 -52.94 37.40
C GLU A 318 38.75 -52.99 37.22
N ASN A 319 38.06 -53.87 37.95
CA ASN A 319 36.61 -54.02 37.78
C ASN A 319 35.82 -52.82 38.33
N LYS A 320 36.32 -52.10 39.34
CA LYS A 320 35.61 -50.95 39.93
C LYS A 320 35.63 -49.69 39.04
N GLU A 321 36.70 -49.47 38.28
CA GLU A 321 36.80 -48.31 37.38
C GLU A 321 35.97 -48.46 36.09
N ASN A 322 35.61 -49.71 35.73
CA ASN A 322 34.88 -50.02 34.50
C ASN A 322 33.36 -50.19 34.70
N GLU A 323 32.86 -50.09 35.93
CA GLU A 323 31.44 -50.19 36.28
C GLU A 323 30.74 -48.83 36.11
N LEU A 324 29.87 -48.74 35.11
CA LEU A 324 29.01 -47.58 34.85
C LEU A 324 27.70 -47.67 35.67
N PRO A 325 27.03 -46.54 35.93
CA PRO A 325 25.71 -46.54 36.57
C PRO A 325 24.74 -47.50 35.88
N GLY A 326 24.07 -48.38 36.65
CA GLY A 326 23.14 -49.39 36.12
C GLY A 326 23.75 -50.77 35.82
N GLY A 327 25.00 -51.05 36.25
CA GLY A 327 25.63 -52.36 36.14
C GLY A 327 26.16 -52.70 34.74
N LEU A 328 26.31 -51.68 33.89
CA LEU A 328 26.92 -51.78 32.56
C LEU A 328 28.45 -51.66 32.67
N ASN A 329 29.17 -52.46 31.89
CA ASN A 329 30.64 -52.40 31.85
C ASN A 329 31.11 -51.71 30.56
N LYS A 330 31.92 -50.66 30.69
CA LYS A 330 32.43 -49.86 29.55
C LYS A 330 33.21 -50.71 28.53
N LYS A 331 34.12 -51.58 28.98
CA LYS A 331 34.92 -52.47 28.11
C LYS A 331 34.03 -53.46 27.34
N ARG A 332 32.95 -53.96 27.98
CA ARG A 332 31.97 -54.85 27.32
C ARG A 332 31.16 -54.12 26.25
N LEU A 333 30.78 -52.87 26.51
CA LEU A 333 30.07 -52.02 25.55
C LEU A 333 30.95 -51.67 24.35
N GLN A 334 32.24 -51.39 24.56
CA GLN A 334 33.22 -51.20 23.49
C GLN A 334 33.41 -52.47 22.65
N ALA A 335 33.49 -53.65 23.29
CA ALA A 335 33.59 -54.92 22.57
C ALA A 335 32.36 -55.24 21.71
N LEU A 336 31.16 -54.97 22.23
CA LEU A 336 29.92 -55.09 21.45
C LEU A 336 29.90 -54.13 20.26
N LEU A 337 30.40 -52.91 20.47
CA LEU A 337 30.45 -51.92 19.42
C LEU A 337 31.48 -52.30 18.33
N LYS A 338 32.67 -52.80 18.69
CA LYS A 338 33.64 -53.34 17.72
C LYS A 338 33.07 -54.53 16.91
N GLY A 339 32.20 -55.34 17.51
CA GLY A 339 31.58 -56.50 16.85
C GLY A 339 30.38 -56.19 15.95
N PHE A 340 29.50 -55.27 16.38
CA PHE A 340 28.23 -54.98 15.70
C PHE A 340 28.18 -53.60 15.00
N GLY A 341 29.19 -52.74 15.22
CA GLY A 341 29.31 -51.41 14.62
C GLY A 341 28.39 -50.34 15.23
N GLU A 342 27.28 -50.73 15.88
CA GLU A 342 26.31 -49.79 16.45
C GLU A 342 25.60 -50.34 17.69
N TYR A 343 25.08 -49.44 18.54
CA TYR A 343 24.21 -49.84 19.64
C TYR A 343 22.76 -50.06 19.18
N PRO A 344 22.04 -51.06 19.74
CA PRO A 344 20.63 -51.27 19.41
C PRO A 344 19.78 -50.02 19.69
N ALA A 345 19.00 -49.58 18.69
CA ALA A 345 18.22 -48.34 18.75
C ALA A 345 17.29 -48.23 19.99
N LYS A 346 16.79 -49.35 20.50
CA LYS A 346 15.94 -49.39 21.70
C LYS A 346 16.67 -48.98 22.98
N TYR A 347 17.95 -49.32 23.10
CA TYR A 347 18.74 -49.12 24.32
C TYR A 347 19.78 -48.01 24.18
N ARG A 348 20.04 -47.50 22.96
CA ARG A 348 21.05 -46.48 22.67
C ARG A 348 21.01 -45.30 23.64
N MET A 349 19.84 -44.71 23.87
CA MET A 349 19.71 -43.54 24.78
C MET A 349 20.01 -43.89 26.24
N PHE A 350 19.69 -45.10 26.69
CA PHE A 350 20.03 -45.57 28.02
C PHE A 350 21.54 -45.82 28.16
N VAL A 351 22.15 -46.39 27.12
CA VAL A 351 23.60 -46.59 27.04
C VAL A 351 24.33 -45.24 27.07
N TRP A 352 23.89 -44.25 26.31
CA TRP A 352 24.48 -42.90 26.32
C TRP A 352 24.38 -42.22 27.68
N ARG A 353 23.22 -42.30 28.34
CA ARG A 353 23.05 -41.78 29.72
C ARG A 353 24.04 -42.42 30.70
N SER A 354 24.29 -43.72 30.54
CA SER A 354 25.21 -44.47 31.38
C SER A 354 26.68 -44.17 31.07
N LEU A 355 27.03 -44.05 29.79
CA LEU A 355 28.39 -43.69 29.33
C LEU A 355 28.78 -42.27 29.75
N LEU A 356 27.86 -41.31 29.58
CA LEU A 356 28.06 -39.91 29.96
C LEU A 356 27.90 -39.64 31.46
N GLN A 357 27.42 -40.62 32.23
CA GLN A 357 27.21 -40.53 33.68
C GLN A 357 26.41 -39.28 34.10
N LEU A 358 25.26 -39.06 33.44
CA LEU A 358 24.47 -37.84 33.65
C LEU A 358 23.93 -37.75 35.09
N PRO A 359 24.00 -36.57 35.75
CA PRO A 359 23.66 -36.40 37.16
C PRO A 359 22.15 -36.25 37.46
N GLU A 360 21.33 -35.86 36.47
CA GLU A 360 19.88 -35.62 36.62
C GLU A 360 19.52 -34.55 37.67
N ASN A 361 20.18 -33.39 37.59
CA ASN A 361 20.03 -32.28 38.53
C ASN A 361 18.73 -31.49 38.30
N HIS A 362 17.60 -32.05 38.73
CA HIS A 362 16.28 -31.42 38.56
C HIS A 362 16.16 -29.99 39.12
N LEU A 363 16.67 -29.74 40.34
CA LEU A 363 16.55 -28.44 41.02
C LEU A 363 17.43 -27.35 40.39
N ALA A 364 18.64 -27.71 39.97
CA ALA A 364 19.54 -26.78 39.32
C ALA A 364 19.00 -26.38 37.94
N PHE A 365 18.46 -27.34 37.20
CA PHE A 365 17.87 -27.09 35.88
C PHE A 365 16.57 -26.28 35.95
N SER A 366 15.70 -26.53 36.95
CA SER A 366 14.49 -25.71 37.13
C SER A 366 14.84 -24.25 37.39
N SER A 367 15.86 -24.01 38.23
CA SER A 367 16.35 -22.66 38.53
C SER A 367 16.85 -21.90 37.28
N LEU A 368 17.37 -22.62 36.27
CA LEU A 368 17.79 -22.03 34.99
C LEU A 368 16.60 -21.75 34.06
N ILE A 369 15.58 -22.62 34.06
CA ILE A 369 14.36 -22.41 33.27
C ILE A 369 13.53 -21.25 33.83
N ASP A 370 13.49 -21.09 35.15
CA ASP A 370 12.71 -20.04 35.82
C ASP A 370 13.18 -18.63 35.45
N LYS A 371 14.43 -18.47 35.01
CA LYS A 371 14.97 -17.21 34.45
C LYS A 371 14.38 -16.82 33.08
N GLY A 372 13.60 -17.70 32.45
CA GLY A 372 12.92 -17.42 31.18
C GLY A 372 13.83 -17.44 29.94
N THR A 373 13.31 -16.96 28.81
CA THR A 373 14.04 -16.92 27.54
C THR A 373 15.12 -15.83 27.56
N HIS A 374 16.35 -16.20 27.26
CA HIS A 374 17.48 -15.27 27.20
C HIS A 374 17.35 -14.33 25.99
N SER A 375 17.80 -13.08 26.12
CA SER A 375 17.71 -12.03 25.07
C SER A 375 18.28 -12.50 23.73
N ALA A 376 19.46 -13.12 23.76
CA ALA A 376 20.13 -13.68 22.59
C ALA A 376 19.26 -14.63 21.74
N PHE A 377 18.28 -15.31 22.34
CA PHE A 377 17.49 -16.34 21.65
C PHE A 377 16.01 -15.97 21.48
N VAL A 378 15.62 -14.72 21.72
CA VAL A 378 14.23 -14.26 21.50
C VAL A 378 13.86 -14.37 20.03
N HIS A 379 14.78 -13.99 19.14
CA HIS A 379 14.59 -13.97 17.68
C HIS A 379 15.26 -15.13 16.94
N ILE A 380 15.60 -16.23 17.63
CA ILE A 380 16.29 -17.38 17.04
C ILE A 380 15.55 -17.99 15.84
N GLN A 381 14.23 -17.80 15.74
CA GLN A 381 13.44 -18.25 14.58
C GLN A 381 13.86 -17.56 13.27
N ASN A 382 14.36 -16.32 13.34
CA ASN A 382 14.79 -15.56 12.16
C ASN A 382 16.12 -16.10 11.62
N GLU A 383 17.06 -16.43 12.52
CA GLU A 383 18.37 -16.98 12.18
C GLU A 383 18.29 -18.47 11.82
N TYR A 384 17.48 -19.24 12.56
CA TYR A 384 17.30 -20.68 12.40
C TYR A 384 15.81 -21.02 12.19
N PRO A 385 15.32 -20.98 10.93
CA PRO A 385 13.91 -21.19 10.63
C PRO A 385 13.47 -22.66 10.81
N ILE A 386 13.14 -23.03 12.04
CA ILE A 386 12.66 -24.37 12.39
C ILE A 386 11.12 -24.45 12.27
N LYS A 387 10.64 -25.33 11.38
CA LYS A 387 9.20 -25.50 11.08
C LYS A 387 8.39 -26.08 12.26
N SER A 388 9.00 -26.91 13.09
CA SER A 388 8.33 -27.50 14.26
C SER A 388 8.36 -26.55 15.44
N ARG A 389 7.19 -25.99 15.79
CA ARG A 389 7.05 -25.12 16.97
C ARG A 389 7.46 -25.81 18.28
N LYS A 390 7.21 -27.12 18.40
CA LYS A 390 7.66 -27.90 19.57
C LYS A 390 9.19 -27.95 19.62
N LEU A 391 9.84 -28.26 18.50
CA LEU A 391 11.30 -28.36 18.42
C LEU A 391 11.96 -27.00 18.65
N LEU A 392 11.45 -25.94 18.02
CA LEU A 392 11.92 -24.57 18.21
C LEU A 392 11.81 -24.14 19.67
N ARG A 393 10.68 -24.42 20.34
CA ARG A 393 10.51 -24.12 21.77
C ARG A 393 11.48 -24.91 22.65
N VAL A 394 11.73 -26.18 22.34
CA VAL A 394 12.70 -26.99 23.08
C VAL A 394 14.10 -26.43 22.87
N LEU A 395 14.49 -26.12 21.63
CA LEU A 395 15.80 -25.53 21.31
C LEU A 395 16.00 -24.20 22.03
N GLN A 396 15.05 -23.27 21.90
CA GLN A 396 15.11 -21.95 22.53
C GLN A 396 15.25 -22.05 24.05
N ARG A 397 14.54 -22.99 24.69
CA ARG A 397 14.66 -23.22 26.15
C ARG A 397 16.00 -23.84 26.53
N THR A 398 16.48 -24.84 25.80
CA THR A 398 17.79 -25.46 26.07
C THR A 398 18.91 -24.44 25.90
N LEU A 399 18.87 -23.63 24.85
CA LEU A 399 19.85 -22.57 24.59
C LEU A 399 19.79 -21.45 25.63
N SER A 400 18.58 -21.03 26.02
CA SER A 400 18.41 -20.04 27.09
C SER A 400 18.96 -20.57 28.42
N ALA A 401 18.72 -21.84 28.76
CA ALA A 401 19.29 -22.47 29.94
C ALA A 401 20.83 -22.52 29.88
N LEU A 402 21.43 -22.75 28.71
CA LEU A 402 22.89 -22.70 28.52
C LEU A 402 23.43 -21.28 28.70
N ALA A 403 22.82 -20.26 28.09
CA ALA A 403 23.23 -18.86 28.28
C ALA A 403 23.10 -18.41 29.74
N HIS A 404 22.06 -18.84 30.45
CA HIS A 404 21.89 -18.58 31.88
C HIS A 404 22.87 -19.34 32.78
N TRP A 405 23.43 -20.44 32.29
CA TRP A 405 24.48 -21.19 32.97
C TRP A 405 25.84 -20.53 32.79
N SER A 406 26.13 -20.01 31.59
CA SER A 406 27.33 -19.22 31.31
C SER A 406 27.09 -18.24 30.16
N ALA A 407 27.48 -16.97 30.37
CA ALA A 407 27.23 -15.87 29.44
C ALA A 407 27.76 -16.12 28.02
N ILE A 408 28.93 -16.77 27.90
CA ILE A 408 29.53 -17.06 26.59
C ILE A 408 28.59 -17.80 25.63
N PHE A 409 27.72 -18.68 26.14
CA PHE A 409 26.83 -19.46 25.28
C PHE A 409 25.72 -18.62 24.65
N GLY A 410 25.43 -17.43 25.18
CA GLY A 410 24.56 -16.44 24.52
C GLY A 410 25.26 -15.66 23.41
N GLU A 411 26.59 -15.57 23.46
CA GLU A 411 27.40 -14.82 22.50
C GLU A 411 27.91 -15.66 21.33
N THR A 412 28.04 -16.97 21.52
CA THR A 412 28.60 -17.90 20.53
C THR A 412 27.61 -18.29 19.42
N PRO A 413 27.91 -18.01 18.14
CA PRO A 413 27.00 -18.25 17.03
C PRO A 413 26.81 -19.75 16.70
N TYR A 414 27.80 -20.59 16.99
CA TYR A 414 27.78 -22.02 16.66
C TYR A 414 27.10 -22.91 17.72
N ILE A 415 26.76 -22.38 18.90
CA ILE A 415 26.11 -23.18 19.96
C ILE A 415 24.72 -23.71 19.54
N PRO A 416 23.85 -22.95 18.83
CA PRO A 416 22.63 -23.48 18.24
C PRO A 416 22.87 -24.69 17.34
N LEU A 417 23.90 -24.64 16.47
CA LEU A 417 24.26 -25.73 15.56
C LEU A 417 24.71 -26.98 16.33
N LEU A 418 25.55 -26.79 17.36
CA LEU A 418 26.03 -27.86 18.23
C LEU A 418 24.89 -28.53 19.03
N ALA A 419 23.96 -27.73 19.56
CA ALA A 419 22.88 -28.24 20.40
C ALA A 419 21.75 -28.92 19.59
N PHE A 420 21.55 -28.51 18.33
CA PHE A 420 20.41 -28.92 17.51
C PHE A 420 20.27 -30.45 17.32
N PRO A 421 21.33 -31.23 17.02
CA PRO A 421 21.23 -32.69 16.89
C PRO A 421 20.70 -33.36 18.15
N PHE A 422 21.15 -32.92 19.33
CA PHE A 422 20.71 -33.45 20.63
C PHE A 422 19.28 -33.05 20.94
N VAL A 423 18.90 -31.80 20.67
CA VAL A 423 17.53 -31.31 20.82
C VAL A 423 16.55 -32.11 19.94
N LYS A 424 16.97 -32.45 18.72
CA LYS A 424 16.17 -33.29 17.81
C LYS A 424 15.99 -34.71 18.32
N LEU A 425 16.95 -35.26 19.07
CA LEU A 425 16.88 -36.60 19.66
C LEU A 425 16.13 -36.64 21.00
N PHE A 426 16.33 -35.64 21.87
CA PHE A 426 15.79 -35.58 23.23
C PHE A 426 14.60 -34.62 23.37
N GLN A 427 13.72 -34.53 22.36
CA GLN A 427 12.57 -33.61 22.35
C GLN A 427 11.60 -33.77 23.52
N ASN A 428 11.56 -34.96 24.15
CA ASN A 428 10.64 -35.29 25.22
C ASN A 428 11.23 -35.07 26.62
N ASN A 429 12.56 -34.94 26.75
CA ASN A 429 13.21 -34.74 28.04
C ASN A 429 14.27 -33.62 27.94
N GLN A 430 13.85 -32.42 28.34
CA GLN A 430 14.67 -31.20 28.24
C GLN A 430 15.86 -31.21 29.20
N LEU A 431 15.70 -31.80 30.39
CA LEU A 431 16.78 -31.93 31.37
C LEU A 431 17.92 -32.77 30.80
N ILE A 432 17.61 -33.97 30.31
CA ILE A 432 18.62 -34.86 29.72
C ILE A 432 19.25 -34.20 28.50
N CYS A 433 18.45 -33.53 27.67
CA CYS A 433 18.97 -32.79 26.52
C CYS A 433 20.00 -31.74 26.94
N PHE A 434 19.68 -30.93 27.95
CA PHE A 434 20.58 -29.91 28.49
C PHE A 434 21.85 -30.53 29.06
N GLU A 435 21.73 -31.58 29.89
CA GLU A 435 22.88 -32.23 30.52
C GLU A 435 23.79 -32.93 29.49
N VAL A 436 23.22 -33.55 28.45
CA VAL A 436 24.02 -34.10 27.35
C VAL A 436 24.81 -33.00 26.65
N VAL A 437 24.15 -31.90 26.27
CA VAL A 437 24.83 -30.78 25.60
C VAL A 437 25.90 -30.17 26.51
N ALA A 438 25.60 -29.94 27.79
CA ALA A 438 26.55 -29.44 28.76
C ALA A 438 27.75 -30.38 28.94
N THR A 439 27.52 -31.70 29.00
CA THR A 439 28.58 -32.70 29.11
C THR A 439 29.46 -32.71 27.85
N VAL A 440 28.85 -32.61 26.66
CA VAL A 440 29.57 -32.52 25.38
C VAL A 440 30.45 -31.27 25.33
N VAL A 441 29.89 -30.12 25.71
CA VAL A 441 30.63 -28.85 25.72
C VAL A 441 31.80 -28.87 26.71
N VAL A 442 31.61 -29.43 27.90
CA VAL A 442 32.68 -29.48 28.93
C VAL A 442 33.78 -30.47 28.56
N ASN A 443 33.43 -31.65 28.01
CA ASN A 443 34.38 -32.75 27.82
C ASN A 443 34.92 -32.88 26.40
N PHE A 444 34.10 -32.67 25.37
CA PHE A 444 34.49 -32.88 23.97
C PHE A 444 34.83 -31.57 23.26
N CYS A 445 34.33 -30.42 23.74
CA CYS A 445 34.65 -29.08 23.24
C CYS A 445 35.70 -28.38 24.11
N GLN A 446 36.65 -29.12 24.67
CA GLN A 446 37.74 -28.54 25.44
C GLN A 446 38.59 -27.61 24.56
N ARG A 447 39.07 -26.50 25.12
CA ARG A 447 39.85 -25.46 24.43
C ARG A 447 39.10 -24.72 23.30
N TRP A 448 37.78 -24.92 23.13
CA TRP A 448 37.02 -24.30 22.04
C TRP A 448 36.84 -22.79 22.18
N PHE A 449 36.78 -22.29 23.42
CA PHE A 449 36.35 -20.93 23.71
C PHE A 449 37.50 -20.00 24.15
N GLU A 450 38.76 -20.47 24.09
CA GLU A 450 39.90 -19.72 24.62
C GLU A 450 40.25 -18.47 23.81
N TYR A 451 40.05 -18.55 22.49
CA TYR A 451 40.33 -17.45 21.56
C TYR A 451 39.05 -16.84 20.98
N PHE A 452 37.91 -17.02 21.65
CA PHE A 452 36.63 -16.45 21.23
C PHE A 452 36.77 -14.93 21.01
N PRO A 453 36.32 -14.37 19.86
CA PRO A 453 35.36 -14.94 18.89
C PRO A 453 35.96 -15.83 17.78
N ASN A 454 37.27 -16.02 17.72
CA ASN A 454 37.90 -16.81 16.67
C ASN A 454 37.66 -18.32 16.90
N PRO A 455 37.59 -19.14 15.82
CA PRO A 455 37.57 -20.58 15.94
C PRO A 455 38.77 -21.12 16.74
N PRO A 456 38.65 -22.32 17.33
CA PRO A 456 39.67 -22.84 18.23
C PRO A 456 40.92 -23.30 17.50
N VAL A 457 41.84 -22.35 17.30
CA VAL A 457 43.12 -22.54 16.61
C VAL A 457 43.92 -23.70 17.19
N ASN A 458 43.92 -23.88 18.52
CA ASN A 458 44.60 -25.00 19.18
C ASN A 458 44.05 -26.36 18.70
N VAL A 459 42.73 -26.51 18.63
CA VAL A 459 42.09 -27.77 18.19
C VAL A 459 42.32 -27.99 16.69
N LEU A 460 42.20 -26.94 15.89
CA LEU A 460 42.45 -27.01 14.45
C LEU A 460 43.92 -27.40 14.14
N SER A 461 44.87 -26.86 14.90
CA SER A 461 46.28 -27.23 14.79
C SER A 461 46.54 -28.70 15.15
N MET A 462 45.82 -29.26 16.14
CA MET A 462 45.93 -30.70 16.46
C MET A 462 45.44 -31.56 15.30
N VAL A 463 44.30 -31.21 14.70
CA VAL A 463 43.75 -31.90 13.52
C VAL A 463 44.72 -31.84 12.34
N GLU A 464 45.32 -30.67 12.09
CA GLU A 464 46.29 -30.45 11.03
C GLU A 464 47.58 -31.24 11.24
N ASN A 465 48.09 -31.31 12.47
CA ASN A 465 49.28 -32.11 12.82
C ASN A 465 49.07 -33.62 12.60
N ILE A 466 47.89 -34.14 12.93
CA ILE A 466 47.54 -35.55 12.67
C ILE A 466 47.46 -35.79 11.17
N LEU A 467 46.79 -34.90 10.43
CA LEU A 467 46.70 -35.01 8.96
C LEU A 467 48.09 -34.95 8.31
N ALA A 468 48.97 -34.07 8.79
CA ALA A 468 50.35 -33.94 8.31
C ALA A 468 51.16 -35.24 8.47
N HIS A 469 50.90 -36.00 9.54
CA HIS A 469 51.58 -37.27 9.81
C HIS A 469 51.05 -38.41 8.93
N HIS A 470 49.73 -38.53 8.77
CA HIS A 470 49.09 -39.67 8.09
C HIS A 470 48.90 -39.48 6.59
N ASP A 471 48.66 -38.26 6.11
CA ASP A 471 48.47 -37.97 4.68
C ASP A 471 49.08 -36.60 4.30
N LYS A 472 50.42 -36.59 4.18
CA LYS A 472 51.19 -35.40 3.82
C LYS A 472 50.85 -34.89 2.41
N GLU A 473 50.49 -35.76 1.48
CA GLU A 473 50.16 -35.38 0.10
C GLU A 473 48.86 -34.58 0.06
N LEU A 474 47.83 -35.06 0.78
CA LEU A 474 46.55 -34.37 0.88
C LEU A 474 46.71 -33.00 1.55
N LEU A 475 47.49 -32.91 2.64
CA LEU A 475 47.76 -31.63 3.29
C LEU A 475 48.51 -30.66 2.36
N GLN A 476 49.51 -31.13 1.61
CA GLN A 476 50.23 -30.30 0.64
C GLN A 476 49.31 -29.76 -0.46
N HIS A 477 48.33 -30.56 -0.91
CA HIS A 477 47.32 -30.11 -1.86
C HIS A 477 46.42 -29.02 -1.27
N LEU A 478 45.94 -29.19 -0.04
CA LEU A 478 45.14 -28.19 0.67
C LEU A 478 45.92 -26.86 0.83
N ILE A 479 47.18 -26.92 1.25
CA ILE A 479 48.05 -25.75 1.38
C ILE A 479 48.24 -25.06 0.01
N LYS A 480 48.45 -25.85 -1.07
CA LYS A 480 48.60 -25.31 -2.43
C LYS A 480 47.33 -24.58 -2.90
N CYS A 481 46.15 -25.05 -2.49
CA CYS A 481 44.87 -24.42 -2.78
C CYS A 481 44.51 -23.27 -1.81
N ASN A 482 45.41 -22.86 -0.90
CA ASN A 482 45.17 -21.86 0.15
C ASN A 482 44.01 -22.23 1.11
N VAL A 483 43.78 -23.52 1.34
CA VAL A 483 42.74 -24.02 2.25
C VAL A 483 43.34 -24.24 3.63
N THR A 484 42.79 -23.58 4.64
CA THR A 484 43.22 -23.74 6.05
C THR A 484 42.39 -24.80 6.78
N SER A 485 42.86 -25.25 7.95
CA SER A 485 42.11 -26.15 8.83
C SER A 485 40.77 -25.60 9.29
N GLN A 486 40.58 -24.28 9.26
CA GLN A 486 39.26 -23.65 9.46
C GLN A 486 38.26 -23.99 8.34
N VAL A 487 38.68 -24.25 7.11
CA VAL A 487 37.74 -24.54 6.01
C VAL A 487 37.34 -26.01 5.99
N TYR A 488 38.26 -26.93 6.27
CA TYR A 488 37.97 -28.37 6.17
C TYR A 488 37.59 -29.05 7.49
N ALA A 489 38.09 -28.57 8.64
CA ALA A 489 37.86 -29.23 9.93
C ALA A 489 36.79 -28.51 10.77
N TRP A 490 36.75 -27.17 10.74
CA TRP A 490 35.81 -26.42 11.57
C TRP A 490 34.32 -26.68 11.22
N PRO A 491 33.88 -26.74 9.95
CA PRO A 491 32.47 -27.02 9.63
C PRO A 491 31.98 -28.35 10.18
N LEU A 492 32.85 -29.36 10.17
CA LEU A 492 32.58 -30.68 10.73
C LEU A 492 32.46 -30.64 12.26
N LEU A 493 33.30 -29.84 12.93
CA LEU A 493 33.30 -29.67 14.38
C LEU A 493 32.11 -28.81 14.86
N GLU A 494 31.90 -27.64 14.27
CA GLU A 494 30.82 -26.68 14.60
C GLU A 494 29.43 -27.33 14.54
N THR A 495 29.19 -28.13 13.51
CA THR A 495 27.91 -28.79 13.29
C THR A 495 27.83 -30.18 13.93
N LEU A 496 28.91 -30.65 14.57
CA LEU A 496 29.08 -32.03 15.03
C LEU A 496 28.75 -33.05 13.93
N PHE A 497 29.18 -32.82 12.69
CA PHE A 497 28.87 -33.61 11.48
C PHE A 497 27.39 -33.66 11.07
N SER A 498 26.52 -32.86 11.68
CA SER A 498 25.08 -32.95 11.42
C SER A 498 24.65 -32.41 10.05
N GLU A 499 25.46 -31.59 9.38
CA GLU A 499 25.21 -31.16 8.00
C GLU A 499 25.55 -32.26 6.99
N VAL A 500 26.63 -32.99 7.27
CA VAL A 500 27.27 -33.90 6.32
C VAL A 500 26.76 -35.34 6.44
N LEU A 501 26.36 -35.77 7.64
CA LEU A 501 25.91 -37.14 7.91
C LEU A 501 24.40 -37.27 7.99
N THR A 502 23.89 -38.44 7.58
CA THR A 502 22.50 -38.80 7.86
C THR A 502 22.31 -39.13 9.35
N ARG A 503 21.06 -39.18 9.81
CA ARG A 503 20.73 -39.51 11.21
C ARG A 503 21.34 -40.84 11.66
N GLU A 504 21.26 -41.88 10.85
CA GLU A 504 21.70 -43.22 11.24
C GLU A 504 23.22 -43.28 11.34
N GLU A 505 23.91 -42.68 10.38
CA GLU A 505 25.37 -42.50 10.35
C GLU A 505 25.88 -41.68 11.54
N TRP A 506 25.24 -40.54 11.80
CA TRP A 506 25.58 -39.68 12.94
C TRP A 506 25.45 -40.42 14.27
N LEU A 507 24.39 -41.23 14.44
CA LEU A 507 24.21 -42.04 15.65
C LEU A 507 25.32 -43.10 15.79
N LYS A 508 25.79 -43.70 14.69
CA LYS A 508 26.92 -44.65 14.73
C LYS A 508 28.23 -43.96 15.12
N VAL A 509 28.48 -42.78 14.57
CA VAL A 509 29.67 -41.98 14.92
C VAL A 509 29.64 -41.61 16.41
N PHE A 510 28.50 -41.14 16.94
CA PHE A 510 28.38 -40.77 18.35
C PHE A 510 28.32 -41.96 19.32
N ASP A 511 27.84 -43.13 18.88
CA ASP A 511 28.01 -44.38 19.64
C ASP A 511 29.50 -44.66 19.90
N ASN A 512 30.37 -44.40 18.92
CA ASN A 512 31.82 -44.56 19.06
C ASN A 512 32.44 -43.43 19.88
N ILE A 513 32.07 -42.17 19.63
CA ILE A 513 32.63 -41.00 20.34
C ILE A 513 32.38 -41.11 21.85
N PHE A 514 31.15 -41.39 22.28
CA PHE A 514 30.84 -41.50 23.72
C PHE A 514 31.43 -42.74 24.38
N SER A 515 31.84 -43.74 23.60
CA SER A 515 32.45 -44.95 24.13
C SER A 515 33.97 -44.80 24.35
N ASN A 516 34.62 -43.87 23.64
CA ASN A 516 36.06 -43.69 23.64
C ASN A 516 36.50 -42.42 24.40
N HIS A 517 37.81 -42.16 24.43
CA HIS A 517 38.37 -40.92 24.98
C HIS A 517 37.98 -39.70 24.12
N PRO A 518 37.81 -38.47 24.67
CA PRO A 518 37.45 -37.27 23.91
C PRO A 518 38.30 -37.00 22.66
N SER A 519 39.58 -37.38 22.68
CA SER A 519 40.48 -37.28 21.51
C SER A 519 39.99 -38.04 20.28
N TYR A 520 39.19 -39.10 20.46
CA TYR A 520 38.61 -39.86 19.35
C TYR A 520 37.73 -38.98 18.46
N PHE A 521 37.11 -37.93 19.02
CA PHE A 521 36.30 -37.01 18.22
C PHE A 521 37.14 -36.29 17.15
N LEU A 522 38.36 -35.86 17.49
CA LEU A 522 39.28 -35.24 16.53
C LEU A 522 39.81 -36.26 15.51
N MET A 523 40.03 -37.52 15.94
CA MET A 523 40.45 -38.60 15.03
C MET A 523 39.37 -38.89 13.97
N VAL A 524 38.09 -38.82 14.32
CA VAL A 524 37.00 -38.98 13.35
C VAL A 524 36.99 -37.87 12.31
N VAL A 525 37.30 -36.62 12.68
CA VAL A 525 37.44 -35.51 11.73
C VAL A 525 38.55 -35.79 10.73
N VAL A 526 39.73 -36.19 11.20
CA VAL A 526 40.86 -36.51 10.31
C VAL A 526 40.54 -37.73 9.44
N ALA A 527 39.98 -38.79 10.02
CA ALA A 527 39.56 -39.98 9.27
C ALA A 527 38.56 -39.65 8.17
N TYR A 528 37.62 -38.74 8.44
CA TYR A 528 36.64 -38.28 7.45
C TYR A 528 37.33 -37.59 6.26
N VAL A 529 38.31 -36.73 6.54
CA VAL A 529 39.12 -36.03 5.52
C VAL A 529 39.97 -37.03 4.71
N ILE A 530 40.62 -37.99 5.37
CA ILE A 530 41.44 -39.02 4.70
C ILE A 530 40.56 -39.93 3.82
N CYS A 531 39.40 -40.37 4.32
CA CYS A 531 38.47 -41.18 3.54
C CYS A 531 37.87 -40.41 2.34
N SER A 532 37.88 -39.08 2.38
CA SER A 532 37.48 -38.20 1.26
C SER A 532 38.65 -37.75 0.39
N ARG A 533 39.83 -38.38 0.49
CA ARG A 533 41.04 -38.04 -0.30
C ARG A 533 40.76 -37.94 -1.80
N ALA A 534 40.07 -38.92 -2.39
CA ALA A 534 39.85 -38.95 -3.83
C ALA A 534 39.10 -37.70 -4.34
N PRO A 535 37.91 -37.32 -3.84
CA PRO A 535 37.24 -36.09 -4.28
C PRO A 535 38.02 -34.82 -3.92
N LEU A 536 38.65 -34.76 -2.74
CA LEU A 536 39.40 -33.57 -2.30
C LEU A 536 40.61 -33.25 -3.19
N LEU A 537 41.29 -34.26 -3.72
CA LEU A 537 42.39 -34.05 -4.68
C LEU A 537 41.93 -33.54 -6.06
N HIS A 538 40.65 -33.70 -6.40
CA HIS A 538 40.09 -33.16 -7.65
C HIS A 538 39.62 -31.69 -7.50
N CYS A 539 39.42 -31.22 -6.28
CA CYS A 539 39.08 -29.82 -6.00
C CYS A 539 40.29 -28.92 -6.24
N THR A 540 40.08 -27.78 -6.90
CA THR A 540 41.16 -26.83 -7.24
C THR A 540 40.91 -25.43 -6.71
N GLN A 541 39.64 -25.05 -6.53
CA GLN A 541 39.23 -23.76 -5.99
C GLN A 541 38.80 -23.90 -4.52
N THR A 542 38.97 -22.84 -3.73
CA THR A 542 38.58 -22.81 -2.31
C THR A 542 37.07 -23.03 -2.11
N GLU A 543 36.24 -22.50 -3.01
CA GLU A 543 34.78 -22.64 -2.98
C GLU A 543 34.34 -24.11 -3.12
N ASP A 544 35.08 -24.93 -3.87
CA ASP A 544 34.79 -26.36 -4.01
C ASP A 544 34.92 -27.09 -2.67
N PHE A 545 35.90 -26.69 -1.85
CA PHE A 545 36.12 -27.26 -0.51
C PHE A 545 35.04 -26.81 0.47
N GLU A 546 34.71 -25.53 0.48
CA GLU A 546 33.60 -25.01 1.30
C GLU A 546 32.29 -25.71 0.95
N TYR A 547 32.01 -25.89 -0.34
CA TYR A 547 30.86 -26.68 -0.79
C TYR A 547 30.94 -28.12 -0.28
N PHE A 548 32.09 -28.79 -0.42
CA PHE A 548 32.25 -30.19 -0.02
C PHE A 548 31.95 -30.43 1.47
N PHE A 549 32.41 -29.55 2.37
CA PHE A 549 32.26 -29.74 3.82
C PHE A 549 30.91 -29.27 4.38
N HIS A 550 30.10 -28.57 3.59
CA HIS A 550 28.72 -28.20 3.92
C HIS A 550 27.65 -29.08 3.26
N HIS A 551 28.06 -30.07 2.44
CA HIS A 551 27.14 -30.96 1.72
C HIS A 551 27.38 -32.44 2.04
N ARG A 552 26.36 -33.26 1.80
CA ARG A 552 26.43 -34.70 2.07
C ARG A 552 27.29 -35.42 1.04
N ASN A 553 28.27 -36.16 1.51
CA ASN A 553 29.19 -36.94 0.68
C ASN A 553 28.89 -38.43 0.77
N ASN A 554 29.09 -39.15 -0.34
CA ASN A 554 28.88 -40.59 -0.40
C ASN A 554 30.09 -41.35 0.18
N LEU A 555 30.17 -41.43 1.50
CA LEU A 555 31.24 -42.11 2.22
C LEU A 555 30.65 -43.24 3.09
N ASP A 556 31.29 -44.41 3.08
CA ASP A 556 30.94 -45.48 4.02
C ASP A 556 31.50 -45.15 5.42
N ILE A 557 30.61 -44.79 6.33
CA ILE A 557 30.95 -44.41 7.70
C ILE A 557 31.61 -45.55 8.48
N ASN A 558 31.38 -46.81 8.12
CA ASN A 558 32.10 -47.91 8.76
C ASN A 558 33.58 -47.90 8.38
N VAL A 559 33.93 -47.43 7.18
CA VAL A 559 35.33 -47.23 6.76
C VAL A 559 35.93 -46.07 7.53
N VAL A 560 35.21 -44.96 7.66
CA VAL A 560 35.66 -43.79 8.46
C VAL A 560 35.90 -44.18 9.93
N ILE A 561 35.00 -44.96 10.54
CA ILE A 561 35.16 -45.44 11.92
C ILE A 561 36.37 -46.38 12.05
N LYS A 562 36.56 -47.31 11.10
CA LYS A 562 37.74 -48.19 11.10
C LYS A 562 39.03 -47.38 10.99
N GLU A 563 39.06 -46.40 10.09
CA GLU A 563 40.20 -45.51 9.93
C GLU A 563 40.43 -44.68 11.19
N ALA A 564 39.38 -44.19 11.86
CA ALA A 564 39.52 -43.45 13.12
C ALA A 564 40.14 -44.29 14.25
N TYR A 565 39.79 -45.59 14.36
CA TYR A 565 40.47 -46.50 15.29
C TYR A 565 41.91 -46.79 14.87
N HIS A 566 42.16 -46.93 13.57
CA HIS A 566 43.52 -47.09 13.04
C HIS A 566 44.38 -45.86 13.36
N LEU A 567 43.86 -44.64 13.18
CA LEU A 567 44.54 -43.39 13.56
C LEU A 567 44.82 -43.32 15.06
N MET A 568 43.88 -43.75 15.91
CA MET A 568 44.11 -43.83 17.35
C MET A 568 45.27 -44.76 17.73
N GLU A 569 45.48 -45.86 17.01
CA GLU A 569 46.54 -46.84 17.29
C GLU A 569 47.87 -46.48 16.61
N SER A 570 47.83 -45.75 15.48
CA SER A 570 49.00 -45.44 14.65
C SER A 570 49.61 -44.05 14.88
N THR A 571 48.88 -43.13 15.51
CA THR A 571 49.40 -41.79 15.84
C THR A 571 50.47 -41.86 16.94
N PRO A 572 51.63 -41.20 16.77
CA PRO A 572 52.67 -41.16 17.80
C PRO A 572 52.25 -40.31 19.00
N VAL A 573 52.78 -40.65 20.17
CA VAL A 573 52.42 -40.06 21.48
C VAL A 573 52.59 -38.54 21.51
N ASP A 574 53.60 -38.00 20.82
CA ASP A 574 53.91 -36.55 20.79
C ASP A 574 52.83 -35.71 20.06
N ILE A 575 52.15 -36.30 19.07
CA ILE A 575 51.11 -35.65 18.26
C ILE A 575 49.71 -36.03 18.76
N HIS A 576 49.62 -37.09 19.58
CA HIS A 576 48.35 -37.64 20.01
C HIS A 576 47.56 -36.66 20.90
N PRO A 577 46.32 -36.27 20.55
CA PRO A 577 45.52 -35.31 21.32
C PRO A 577 45.14 -35.75 22.74
N GLN A 578 45.38 -37.01 23.11
CA GLN A 578 45.10 -37.52 24.46
C GLN A 578 45.98 -36.87 25.53
N HIS A 579 47.20 -36.44 25.20
CA HIS A 579 48.05 -35.72 26.15
C HIS A 579 47.76 -34.22 26.20
N MET A 580 47.03 -33.69 25.20
CA MET A 580 46.68 -32.27 25.11
C MET A 580 45.26 -31.96 25.60
N LEU A 581 44.43 -32.99 25.79
CA LEU A 581 43.04 -32.89 26.28
C LEU A 581 42.94 -33.61 27.63
N ASP A 582 42.11 -33.07 28.53
CA ASP A 582 41.80 -33.69 29.81
C ASP A 582 40.96 -34.97 29.61
N ASP A 583 41.14 -35.95 30.49
CA ASP A 583 40.28 -37.14 30.57
C ASP A 583 38.81 -36.76 30.83
N PHE A 584 37.89 -37.67 30.48
CA PHE A 584 36.46 -37.45 30.65
C PHE A 584 36.07 -37.29 32.14
N ILE A 585 35.45 -36.16 32.49
CA ILE A 585 34.95 -35.85 33.83
C ILE A 585 33.42 -35.69 33.78
N PRO A 586 32.65 -36.46 34.57
CA PRO A 586 31.20 -36.33 34.63
C PRO A 586 30.77 -35.03 35.32
N LEU A 587 29.58 -34.54 34.99
CA LEU A 587 29.01 -33.35 35.64
C LEU A 587 28.73 -33.61 37.13
N THR A 588 28.96 -32.59 37.96
CA THR A 588 28.73 -32.67 39.41
C THR A 588 27.26 -32.87 39.75
N LYS A 589 26.97 -33.74 40.73
CA LYS A 589 25.61 -33.95 41.26
C LYS A 589 25.22 -32.80 42.20
N GLY A 590 23.98 -32.33 42.07
CA GLY A 590 23.40 -31.24 42.87
C GLY A 590 23.48 -29.87 42.19
N GLN A 591 24.66 -29.45 41.73
CA GLN A 591 24.89 -28.15 41.07
C GLN A 591 25.73 -28.33 39.81
N TYR A 592 25.49 -27.50 38.78
CA TYR A 592 26.31 -27.49 37.57
C TYR A 592 27.61 -26.69 37.80
N PRO A 593 28.76 -27.18 37.29
CA PRO A 593 30.04 -26.51 37.50
C PRO A 593 30.07 -25.15 36.80
N VAL A 594 30.78 -24.17 37.36
CA VAL A 594 30.91 -22.86 36.73
C VAL A 594 31.84 -22.97 35.52
N PHE A 595 31.34 -22.60 34.34
CA PHE A 595 32.14 -22.59 33.12
C PHE A 595 32.89 -21.27 33.02
N ASN A 596 34.23 -21.30 33.13
CA ASN A 596 35.10 -20.12 33.11
C ASN A 596 36.23 -20.19 32.06
N LYS A 597 36.19 -21.17 31.15
CA LYS A 597 37.26 -21.42 30.17
C LYS A 597 37.13 -20.52 28.92
N TYR A 598 37.04 -19.19 29.11
CA TYR A 598 36.93 -18.20 28.04
C TYR A 598 37.36 -16.77 28.44
N PRO A 599 37.67 -15.88 27.48
CA PRO A 599 37.97 -14.47 27.75
C PRO A 599 36.76 -13.70 28.31
N LYS A 600 36.71 -13.51 29.63
CA LYS A 600 35.58 -12.84 30.30
C LYS A 600 35.35 -11.41 29.82
N PHE A 601 36.43 -10.64 29.67
CA PHE A 601 36.35 -9.24 29.25
C PHE A 601 35.59 -9.03 27.92
N ILE A 602 35.84 -9.89 26.93
CA ILE A 602 35.19 -9.79 25.60
C ILE A 602 33.69 -10.12 25.72
N VAL A 603 33.37 -11.19 26.43
CA VAL A 603 31.98 -11.65 26.61
C VAL A 603 31.19 -10.64 27.44
N ASP A 604 31.78 -10.07 28.49
CA ASP A 604 31.14 -9.07 29.34
C ASP A 604 30.86 -7.78 28.54
N TYR A 605 31.80 -7.32 27.71
CA TYR A 605 31.60 -6.19 26.81
C TYR A 605 30.45 -6.44 25.81
N GLN A 606 30.44 -7.60 25.15
CA GLN A 606 29.37 -7.95 24.20
C GLN A 606 28.00 -8.07 24.89
N THR A 607 27.97 -8.61 26.11
CA THR A 607 26.74 -8.72 26.90
C THR A 607 26.18 -7.34 27.26
N GLN A 608 27.06 -6.40 27.67
CA GLN A 608 26.68 -5.02 27.96
C GLN A 608 26.18 -4.29 26.72
N GLU A 609 26.85 -4.45 25.59
CA GLU A 609 26.45 -3.81 24.33
C GLU A 609 25.09 -4.31 23.83
N ARG A 610 24.82 -5.62 23.92
CA ARG A 610 23.48 -6.17 23.60
C ARG A 610 22.40 -5.60 24.51
N GLU A 611 22.68 -5.46 25.80
CA GLU A 611 21.72 -4.90 26.75
C GLU A 611 21.47 -3.42 26.48
N ARG A 612 22.49 -2.66 26.07
CA ARG A 612 22.35 -1.28 25.60
C ARG A 612 21.46 -1.19 24.35
N ILE A 613 21.77 -1.96 23.31
CA ILE A 613 20.97 -2.02 22.07
C ILE A 613 19.51 -2.36 22.37
N ARG A 614 19.27 -3.31 23.29
CA ARG A 614 17.91 -3.69 23.70
C ARG A 614 17.17 -2.53 24.37
N GLN A 615 17.85 -1.77 25.23
CA GLN A 615 17.25 -0.60 25.88
C GLN A 615 16.90 0.48 24.85
N ASP A 616 17.78 0.70 23.86
CA ASP A 616 17.55 1.62 22.75
C ASP A 616 16.39 1.17 21.85
N GLU A 617 16.28 -0.13 21.52
CA GLU A 617 15.14 -0.68 20.77
C GLU A 617 13.81 -0.50 21.52
N ILE A 618 13.80 -0.74 22.83
CA ILE A 618 12.60 -0.53 23.66
C ILE A 618 12.22 0.95 23.67
N ALA A 619 13.19 1.86 23.79
CA ALA A 619 12.95 3.29 23.71
C ALA A 619 12.39 3.70 22.34
N TYR A 620 13.00 3.22 21.25
CA TYR A 620 12.55 3.46 19.89
C TYR A 620 11.12 2.96 19.63
N LEU A 621 10.78 1.76 20.11
CA LEU A 621 9.41 1.23 19.99
C LEU A 621 8.39 2.08 20.76
N ARG A 622 8.74 2.61 21.93
CA ARG A 622 7.88 3.53 22.69
C ARG A 622 7.69 4.85 21.96
N GLU A 623 8.75 5.42 21.40
CA GLU A 623 8.65 6.65 20.60
C GLU A 623 7.77 6.44 19.36
N ARG A 624 7.92 5.32 18.66
CA ARG A 624 7.09 4.98 17.49
C ARG A 624 5.62 4.83 17.85
N GLN A 625 5.30 4.21 18.99
CA GLN A 625 3.93 4.12 19.50
C GLN A 625 3.37 5.53 19.76
N LEU A 626 4.16 6.40 20.39
CA LEU A 626 3.76 7.77 20.68
C LEU A 626 3.52 8.60 19.40
N VAL A 627 4.35 8.43 18.37
CA VAL A 627 4.14 9.05 17.05
C VAL A 627 2.82 8.57 16.43
N HIS A 628 2.55 7.27 16.42
CA HIS A 628 1.30 6.73 15.88
C HIS A 628 0.06 7.23 16.65
N GLU A 629 0.15 7.37 17.97
CA GLU A 629 -0.91 8.00 18.78
C GLU A 629 -1.11 9.48 18.43
N LEU A 630 -0.04 10.24 18.18
CA LEU A 630 -0.12 11.63 17.74
C LEU A 630 -0.73 11.75 16.34
N GLU A 631 -0.35 10.87 15.41
CA GLU A 631 -0.92 10.81 14.05
C GLU A 631 -2.42 10.49 14.08
N ALA A 632 -2.84 9.54 14.91
CA ALA A 632 -4.26 9.22 15.10
C ALA A 632 -5.05 10.44 15.61
N LYS A 633 -4.53 11.14 16.64
CA LYS A 633 -5.15 12.37 17.16
C LYS A 633 -5.17 13.50 16.12
N ALA A 634 -4.13 13.63 15.30
CA ALA A 634 -4.10 14.61 14.21
C ALA A 634 -5.14 14.30 13.14
N GLN A 635 -5.36 13.02 12.84
CA GLN A 635 -6.40 12.60 11.89
C GLN A 635 -7.81 12.84 12.45
N GLU A 636 -8.05 12.57 13.74
CA GLU A 636 -9.30 12.89 14.40
C GLU A 636 -9.61 14.40 14.30
N ARG A 637 -8.64 15.26 14.62
CA ARG A 637 -8.79 16.72 14.48
C ARG A 637 -9.09 17.15 13.04
N LYS A 638 -8.44 16.54 12.04
CA LYS A 638 -8.74 16.84 10.62
C LYS A 638 -10.18 16.48 10.25
N VAL A 639 -10.67 15.33 10.73
CA VAL A 639 -12.06 14.93 10.50
C VAL A 639 -13.02 15.90 11.18
N GLU A 640 -12.72 16.33 12.41
CA GLU A 640 -13.50 17.36 13.10
C GLU A 640 -13.53 18.67 12.32
N ASP A 641 -12.38 19.15 11.85
CA ASP A 641 -12.26 20.37 11.04
C ASP A 641 -13.06 20.25 9.74
N GLU A 642 -12.95 19.13 9.01
CA GLU A 642 -13.74 18.87 7.80
C GLU A 642 -15.25 18.90 8.08
N THR A 643 -15.69 18.30 9.19
CA THR A 643 -17.12 18.34 9.56
C THR A 643 -17.58 19.74 9.94
N TRP A 644 -16.70 20.55 10.54
CA TRP A 644 -16.98 21.94 10.84
C TRP A 644 -17.10 22.78 9.57
N TYR A 645 -16.17 22.62 8.61
CA TYR A 645 -16.24 23.31 7.32
C TYR A 645 -17.50 22.94 6.53
N ARG A 646 -17.87 21.66 6.47
CA ARG A 646 -19.13 21.24 5.81
C ARG A 646 -20.36 21.87 6.46
N LYS A 647 -20.41 21.95 7.79
CA LYS A 647 -21.50 22.65 8.48
C LYS A 647 -21.53 24.13 8.12
N GLN A 648 -20.36 24.77 8.02
CA GLN A 648 -20.27 26.17 7.66
C GLN A 648 -20.70 26.44 6.21
N GLU A 649 -20.34 25.58 5.26
CA GLU A 649 -20.82 25.65 3.88
C GLU A 649 -22.34 25.52 3.81
N LEU A 650 -22.93 24.54 4.51
CA LEU A 650 -24.38 24.39 4.57
C LEU A 650 -25.09 25.62 5.16
N LEU A 651 -24.48 26.27 6.15
CA LEU A 651 -25.01 27.52 6.71
C LEU A 651 -24.92 28.66 5.69
N GLN A 652 -23.81 28.78 4.95
CA GLN A 652 -23.66 29.78 3.89
C GLN A 652 -24.67 29.56 2.77
N GLU A 653 -24.85 28.33 2.31
CA GLU A 653 -25.86 27.98 1.30
C GLU A 653 -27.27 28.33 1.76
N ALA A 654 -27.61 28.05 3.03
CA ALA A 654 -28.90 28.42 3.61
C ALA A 654 -29.09 29.94 3.69
N GLU A 655 -28.04 30.71 4.02
CA GLU A 655 -28.08 32.17 4.00
C GLU A 655 -28.26 32.72 2.57
N GLU A 656 -27.56 32.16 1.58
CA GLU A 656 -27.70 32.57 0.19
C GLU A 656 -29.10 32.28 -0.36
N GLN A 657 -29.65 31.11 -0.05
CA GLN A 657 -31.05 30.77 -0.39
C GLN A 657 -32.02 31.76 0.25
N ARG A 658 -31.82 32.10 1.52
CA ARG A 658 -32.63 33.12 2.20
C ARG A 658 -32.54 34.48 1.51
N ARG A 659 -31.35 34.91 1.10
CA ARG A 659 -31.15 36.18 0.37
C ARG A 659 -31.85 36.16 -0.99
N LYS A 660 -31.78 35.05 -1.74
CA LYS A 660 -32.50 34.88 -3.01
C LYS A 660 -34.00 34.98 -2.83
N MET A 661 -34.57 34.27 -1.84
CA MET A 661 -35.99 34.35 -1.53
C MET A 661 -36.41 35.79 -1.17
N LEU A 662 -35.60 36.51 -0.39
CA LEU A 662 -35.88 37.91 -0.05
C LEU A 662 -35.87 38.82 -1.28
N LEU A 663 -34.89 38.66 -2.18
CA LEU A 663 -34.82 39.42 -3.42
C LEU A 663 -36.02 39.15 -4.33
N GLU A 664 -36.43 37.89 -4.51
CA GLU A 664 -37.61 37.52 -5.30
C GLU A 664 -38.89 38.14 -4.73
N GLU A 665 -39.05 38.17 -3.40
CA GLU A 665 -40.20 38.82 -2.75
C GLU A 665 -40.16 40.35 -2.88
N GLU A 666 -38.97 40.97 -2.80
CA GLU A 666 -38.80 42.40 -3.05
C GLU A 666 -39.13 42.77 -4.50
N GLU A 667 -38.73 41.97 -5.49
CA GLU A 667 -39.07 42.16 -6.89
C GLU A 667 -40.59 42.06 -7.11
N LYS A 668 -41.25 41.04 -6.55
CA LYS A 668 -42.72 40.92 -6.60
C LYS A 668 -43.41 42.14 -5.99
N LEU A 669 -42.93 42.62 -4.83
CA LEU A 669 -43.46 43.82 -4.19
C LEU A 669 -43.22 45.08 -5.04
N ALA A 670 -42.06 45.19 -5.69
CA ALA A 670 -41.75 46.28 -6.60
C ALA A 670 -42.66 46.27 -7.84
N GLU A 671 -42.89 45.12 -8.45
CA GLU A 671 -43.85 44.95 -9.54
C GLU A 671 -45.27 45.33 -9.12
N GLN A 672 -45.72 44.88 -7.95
CA GLN A 672 -47.04 45.25 -7.42
C GLN A 672 -47.15 46.76 -7.23
N ARG A 673 -46.12 47.41 -6.66
CA ARG A 673 -46.07 48.87 -6.53
C ARG A 673 -46.10 49.58 -7.88
N GLN A 674 -45.39 49.07 -8.88
CA GLN A 674 -45.41 49.62 -10.24
C GLN A 674 -46.80 49.49 -10.89
N ARG A 675 -47.44 48.32 -10.78
CA ARG A 675 -48.82 48.10 -11.29
C ARG A 675 -49.81 49.04 -10.60
N LEU A 676 -49.74 49.17 -9.28
CA LEU A 676 -50.58 50.11 -8.53
C LEU A 676 -50.33 51.56 -8.93
N ALA A 677 -49.07 51.94 -9.16
CA ALA A 677 -48.73 53.28 -9.65
C ALA A 677 -49.28 53.54 -11.06
N ALA A 678 -49.23 52.55 -11.96
CA ALA A 678 -49.82 52.64 -13.29
C ALA A 678 -51.34 52.83 -13.23
N VAL A 679 -52.04 52.00 -12.46
CA VAL A 679 -53.50 52.13 -12.25
C VAL A 679 -53.85 53.49 -11.65
N LYS A 680 -53.06 53.98 -10.67
CA LYS A 680 -53.27 55.31 -10.08
C LYS A 680 -53.08 56.44 -11.10
N ARG A 681 -52.11 56.32 -12.02
CA ARG A 681 -51.93 57.28 -13.12
C ARG A 681 -53.11 57.25 -14.08
N GLU A 682 -53.57 56.07 -14.50
CA GLU A 682 -54.74 55.93 -15.38
C GLU A 682 -56.01 56.52 -14.76
N LEU A 683 -56.24 56.26 -13.46
CA LEU A 683 -57.38 56.81 -12.75
C LEU A 683 -57.31 58.34 -12.70
N LYS A 684 -56.13 58.92 -12.46
CA LYS A 684 -55.92 60.36 -12.47
C LYS A 684 -56.11 60.98 -13.86
N VAL A 685 -55.71 60.28 -14.92
CA VAL A 685 -55.99 60.71 -16.30
C VAL A 685 -57.50 60.70 -16.57
N LYS A 686 -58.23 59.67 -16.14
CA LYS A 686 -59.69 59.61 -16.28
C LYS A 686 -60.39 60.72 -15.50
N GLU A 687 -59.93 61.02 -14.28
CA GLU A 687 -60.43 62.13 -13.48
C GLU A 687 -60.22 63.48 -14.19
N LEU A 688 -59.02 63.72 -14.72
CA LEU A 688 -58.73 64.93 -15.50
C LEU A 688 -59.59 65.02 -16.77
N GLN A 689 -59.80 63.91 -17.48
CA GLN A 689 -60.68 63.87 -18.65
C GLN A 689 -62.13 64.22 -18.31
N LEU A 690 -62.64 63.73 -17.17
CA LEU A 690 -63.98 64.07 -16.70
C LEU A 690 -64.09 65.55 -16.32
N LEU A 691 -63.08 66.11 -15.64
CA LEU A 691 -63.02 67.53 -15.31
C LEU A 691 -62.95 68.41 -16.57
N ASP A 692 -62.12 68.04 -17.55
CA ASP A 692 -62.04 68.73 -18.84
C ASP A 692 -63.35 68.64 -19.62
N ALA A 693 -64.01 67.48 -19.62
CA ALA A 693 -65.32 67.31 -20.24
C ALA A 693 -66.38 68.19 -19.58
N ALA A 694 -66.39 68.27 -18.24
CA ALA A 694 -67.29 69.15 -17.49
C ALA A 694 -67.01 70.63 -17.80
N ARG A 695 -65.74 71.03 -17.84
CA ARG A 695 -65.31 72.40 -18.20
C ARG A 695 -65.75 72.77 -19.61
N ARG A 696 -65.57 71.88 -20.59
CA ARG A 696 -66.03 72.08 -21.97
C ARG A 696 -67.54 72.23 -22.07
N ARG A 697 -68.32 71.41 -21.33
CA ARG A 697 -69.78 71.54 -21.27
C ARG A 697 -70.21 72.89 -20.68
N PHE A 698 -69.55 73.34 -19.62
CA PHE A 698 -69.82 74.65 -19.01
C PHE A 698 -69.49 75.82 -19.94
N LEU A 699 -68.34 75.78 -20.61
CA LEU A 699 -67.95 76.78 -21.62
C LEU A 699 -68.95 76.84 -22.77
N LYS A 700 -69.39 75.68 -23.27
CA LYS A 700 -70.39 75.59 -24.33
C LYS A 700 -71.73 76.19 -23.88
N TYR A 701 -72.17 75.87 -22.67
CA TYR A 701 -73.37 76.46 -22.09
C TYR A 701 -73.31 77.99 -22.00
N GLN A 702 -72.15 78.56 -21.59
CA GLN A 702 -71.97 80.02 -21.60
C GLN A 702 -71.98 80.62 -23.01
N GLN A 703 -71.38 79.94 -23.99
CA GLN A 703 -71.43 80.38 -25.38
C GLN A 703 -72.88 80.38 -25.91
N ASP A 704 -73.64 79.34 -25.62
CA ASP A 704 -75.04 79.22 -26.03
C ASP A 704 -75.92 80.32 -25.38
N GLN A 705 -75.69 80.62 -24.09
CA GLN A 705 -76.35 81.74 -23.39
C GLN A 705 -76.06 83.09 -24.08
N ARG A 706 -74.79 83.39 -24.35
CA ARG A 706 -74.41 84.63 -25.06
C ARG A 706 -74.99 84.69 -26.47
N GLN A 707 -75.04 83.58 -27.18
CA GLN A 707 -75.67 83.51 -28.50
C GLN A 707 -77.18 83.75 -28.44
N MET A 708 -77.87 83.25 -27.40
CA MET A 708 -79.29 83.56 -27.21
C MET A 708 -79.51 85.04 -26.88
N GLU A 709 -78.66 85.64 -26.04
CA GLU A 709 -78.73 87.08 -25.74
C GLU A 709 -78.48 87.93 -26.99
N LEU A 710 -77.47 87.59 -27.80
CA LEU A 710 -77.21 88.26 -29.07
C LEU A 710 -78.41 88.17 -30.01
N LYS A 711 -79.00 86.97 -30.18
CA LYS A 711 -80.22 86.80 -30.99
C LYS A 711 -81.39 87.66 -30.47
N ARG A 712 -81.58 87.73 -29.16
CA ARG A 712 -82.62 88.58 -28.55
C ARG A 712 -82.38 90.05 -28.85
N LEU A 713 -81.12 90.50 -28.79
CA LEU A 713 -80.73 91.87 -29.11
C LEU A 713 -80.93 92.16 -30.61
N ASP A 714 -80.57 91.22 -31.48
CA ASP A 714 -80.81 91.33 -32.93
C ASP A 714 -82.32 91.44 -33.24
N ASP A 715 -83.16 90.63 -32.59
CA ASP A 715 -84.62 90.69 -32.72
C ASP A 715 -85.20 92.01 -32.19
N GLU A 716 -84.59 92.63 -31.18
CA GLU A 716 -84.98 93.95 -30.67
C GLU A 716 -84.54 95.07 -31.61
N ILE A 717 -83.33 94.97 -32.18
CA ILE A 717 -82.84 95.89 -33.21
C ILE A 717 -83.74 95.82 -34.44
N ALA A 718 -84.10 94.62 -34.91
CA ALA A 718 -85.00 94.43 -36.04
C ALA A 718 -86.39 95.04 -35.78
N ARG A 719 -86.96 94.85 -34.58
CA ARG A 719 -88.22 95.48 -34.20
C ARG A 719 -88.13 97.01 -34.17
N LYS A 720 -87.07 97.57 -33.60
CA LYS A 720 -86.86 99.04 -33.58
C LYS A 720 -86.63 99.60 -34.98
N ALA A 721 -85.93 98.87 -35.85
CA ALA A 721 -85.74 99.26 -37.24
C ALA A 721 -87.08 99.30 -38.00
N SER A 722 -87.92 98.28 -37.84
CA SER A 722 -89.26 98.24 -38.45
C SER A 722 -90.17 99.36 -37.96
N ILE A 723 -90.12 99.72 -36.67
CA ILE A 723 -90.88 100.86 -36.13
C ILE A 723 -90.39 102.18 -36.75
N ARG A 724 -89.07 102.40 -36.85
CA ARG A 724 -88.55 103.62 -37.50
C ARG A 724 -88.95 103.70 -38.96
N GLU A 725 -88.96 102.58 -39.67
CA GLU A 725 -89.38 102.52 -41.07
C GLU A 725 -90.86 102.89 -41.22
N GLN A 726 -91.71 102.43 -40.30
CA GLN A 726 -93.12 102.85 -40.21
C GLN A 726 -93.28 104.33 -39.89
N GLU A 727 -92.49 104.88 -38.96
CA GLU A 727 -92.49 106.31 -38.63
C GLU A 727 -92.04 107.17 -39.83
N THR A 728 -91.01 106.73 -40.57
CA THR A 728 -90.58 107.42 -41.80
C THR A 728 -91.64 107.37 -42.90
N ALA A 729 -92.36 106.24 -43.02
CA ALA A 729 -93.45 106.11 -43.97
C ALA A 729 -94.64 107.02 -43.63
N ALA A 730 -94.99 107.14 -42.34
CA ALA A 730 -96.02 108.06 -41.88
C ALA A 730 -95.63 109.53 -42.13
N ALA A 731 -94.38 109.91 -41.87
CA ALA A 731 -93.87 111.25 -42.17
C ALA A 731 -93.90 111.57 -43.67
N ALA A 732 -93.62 110.60 -44.54
CA ALA A 732 -93.75 110.76 -45.99
C ALA A 732 -95.21 110.98 -46.41
N GLN A 733 -96.16 110.24 -45.83
CA GLN A 733 -97.60 110.42 -46.07
C GLN A 733 -98.10 111.80 -45.62
N ASP A 734 -97.63 112.32 -44.48
CA ASP A 734 -97.96 113.68 -44.02
C ASP A 734 -97.44 114.77 -44.98
N VAL A 735 -96.28 114.55 -45.58
CA VAL A 735 -95.73 115.46 -46.62
C VAL A 735 -96.60 115.44 -47.87
N GLU A 736 -97.06 114.26 -48.31
CA GLU A 736 -97.97 114.13 -49.46
C GLU A 736 -99.33 114.81 -49.22
N VAL A 737 -99.89 114.70 -48.01
CA VAL A 737 -101.16 115.37 -47.65
C VAL A 737 -100.99 116.90 -47.69
N ARG A 738 -99.89 117.43 -47.16
CA ARG A 738 -99.60 118.88 -47.24
C ARG A 738 -99.43 119.37 -48.67
N GLN A 739 -98.88 118.53 -49.55
CA GLN A 739 -98.73 118.87 -50.96
C GLN A 739 -100.09 118.93 -51.68
N MET A 740 -100.99 117.99 -51.36
CA MET A 740 -102.37 117.98 -51.86
C MET A 740 -103.20 119.18 -51.37
N GLU A 741 -103.02 119.61 -50.11
CA GLU A 741 -103.65 120.84 -49.58
C GLU A 741 -103.18 122.10 -50.33
N LEU A 742 -101.89 122.16 -50.65
CA LEU A 742 -101.29 123.28 -51.38
C LEU A 742 -101.75 123.32 -52.84
N GLU A 743 -101.95 122.16 -53.46
CA GLU A 743 -102.55 122.03 -54.81
C GLU A 743 -104.03 122.45 -54.84
N SER A 744 -104.81 122.11 -53.81
CA SER A 744 -106.22 122.55 -53.69
C SER A 744 -106.34 124.07 -53.54
N GLN A 745 -105.46 124.69 -52.75
CA GLN A 745 -105.40 126.15 -52.63
C GLN A 745 -105.07 126.83 -53.96
N ARG A 746 -104.15 126.23 -54.74
CA ARG A 746 -103.77 126.71 -56.08
C ARG A 746 -104.94 126.68 -57.07
N GLN A 747 -105.73 125.60 -57.06
CA GLN A 747 -106.92 125.49 -57.91
C GLN A 747 -108.02 126.50 -57.53
N HIS A 748 -108.15 126.84 -56.25
CA HIS A 748 -109.10 127.86 -55.79
C HIS A 748 -108.74 129.28 -56.27
N PHE A 749 -107.45 129.59 -56.35
CA PHE A 749 -106.96 130.85 -56.94
C PHE A 749 -107.18 130.91 -58.46
N GLU A 750 -106.97 129.79 -59.17
CA GLU A 750 -107.19 129.72 -60.62
C GLU A 750 -108.67 129.93 -61.00
N GLN A 751 -109.61 129.43 -60.21
CA GLN A 751 -111.05 129.65 -60.42
C GLN A 751 -111.48 131.12 -60.20
N HIS A 752 -110.81 131.87 -59.33
CA HIS A 752 -111.06 133.30 -59.13
C HIS A 752 -110.52 134.14 -60.29
N LEU A 753 -109.36 133.76 -60.84
CA LEU A 753 -108.73 134.43 -61.99
C LEU A 753 -109.56 134.28 -63.28
N ILE A 754 -110.24 133.15 -63.45
CA ILE A 754 -111.08 132.86 -64.63
C ILE A 754 -112.37 133.70 -64.66
N LYS A 755 -112.94 134.05 -63.49
CA LYS A 755 -114.11 134.96 -63.40
C LYS A 755 -113.78 136.41 -63.73
N ASP A 756 -112.56 136.86 -63.47
CA ASP A 756 -112.10 138.20 -63.84
C ASP A 756 -111.72 138.28 -65.33
N GLN A 757 -111.22 137.19 -65.92
CA GLN A 757 -110.88 137.11 -67.35
C GLN A 757 -112.11 137.13 -68.28
N GLU A 758 -113.28 136.69 -67.81
CA GLU A 758 -114.56 136.80 -68.54
C GLU A 758 -115.08 138.25 -68.62
N THR A 759 -114.67 139.15 -67.70
CA THR A 759 -114.97 140.59 -67.79
C THR A 759 -114.05 141.33 -68.78
N VAL A 760 -112.87 140.75 -69.09
CA VAL A 760 -111.85 141.35 -69.97
C VAL A 760 -111.96 140.88 -71.43
N MET A 761 -112.78 139.87 -71.73
CA MET A 761 -113.12 139.54 -73.13
C MET A 761 -113.75 140.71 -73.92
N GLN A 762 -114.17 141.79 -73.27
CA GLN A 762 -114.90 142.88 -73.91
C GLN A 762 -114.05 144.05 -74.45
N GLU A 763 -112.74 144.14 -74.15
CA GLU A 763 -111.91 145.28 -74.60
C GLU A 763 -110.80 144.96 -75.62
N MET A 764 -110.09 143.83 -75.53
CA MET A 764 -108.91 143.61 -76.39
C MET A 764 -109.20 142.75 -77.63
N LYS A 765 -110.35 143.03 -78.26
CA LYS A 765 -110.63 142.67 -79.66
C LYS A 765 -109.90 143.63 -80.64
N GLY A 766 -108.88 144.35 -80.17
CA GLY A 766 -108.12 145.37 -80.90
C GLY A 766 -106.66 145.02 -81.26
N GLU A 767 -106.03 143.97 -80.71
CA GLU A 767 -104.58 143.72 -80.91
C GLU A 767 -104.23 142.32 -81.44
N ILE A 768 -104.99 141.80 -82.42
CA ILE A 768 -104.75 140.47 -83.01
C ILE A 768 -103.59 140.38 -84.02
N ASP A 769 -103.03 141.45 -84.60
CA ASP A 769 -102.34 141.27 -85.90
C ASP A 769 -100.80 141.34 -86.00
N THR A 770 -99.98 141.51 -84.94
CA THR A 770 -98.55 141.87 -85.18
C THR A 770 -97.43 140.87 -84.89
N SER A 771 -97.56 139.75 -84.17
CA SER A 771 -96.33 138.98 -83.81
C SER A 771 -96.38 137.46 -83.90
N ARG A 772 -97.25 136.96 -84.78
CA ARG A 772 -97.21 135.60 -85.33
C ARG A 772 -96.08 135.38 -86.37
N ARG A 773 -94.99 136.17 -86.33
CA ARG A 773 -93.83 135.99 -87.21
C ARG A 773 -92.57 135.76 -86.37
N LYS A 774 -91.92 134.62 -86.62
CA LYS A 774 -90.61 134.15 -86.12
C LYS A 774 -90.67 133.07 -85.03
N ALA A 775 -91.59 132.11 -85.13
CA ALA A 775 -91.19 130.72 -85.40
C ALA A 775 -89.99 130.56 -86.35
N ASP A 776 -89.17 129.54 -86.07
CA ASP A 776 -88.25 128.85 -86.99
C ASP A 776 -86.95 129.57 -87.35
N LEU A 777 -85.97 129.52 -86.45
CA LEU A 777 -84.64 128.96 -86.73
C LEU A 777 -84.08 128.47 -85.38
N GLU A 778 -84.21 127.17 -85.12
CA GLU A 778 -83.09 126.25 -85.31
C GLU A 778 -82.29 126.15 -84.00
N ASP A 779 -82.44 125.04 -83.29
CA ASP A 779 -81.58 123.88 -83.57
C ASP A 779 -80.17 124.33 -83.90
N HIS A 780 -79.23 124.13 -82.99
CA HIS A 780 -78.05 123.35 -83.31
C HIS A 780 -77.20 123.15 -82.06
N LEU A 781 -76.93 121.88 -81.78
CA LEU A 781 -75.70 121.37 -81.18
C LEU A 781 -75.43 121.86 -79.74
N VAL A 782 -75.38 121.01 -78.72
CA VAL A 782 -74.35 119.99 -78.58
C VAL A 782 -74.88 118.92 -77.62
N GLN A 783 -75.70 117.99 -78.13
CA GLN A 783 -76.15 116.79 -77.43
C GLN A 783 -75.40 115.55 -77.94
N LYS A 784 -74.11 115.69 -78.26
CA LYS A 784 -73.35 114.64 -78.97
C LYS A 784 -71.90 114.36 -78.55
N LEU A 785 -71.40 114.81 -77.40
CA LEU A 785 -70.00 114.47 -77.02
C LEU A 785 -69.82 114.25 -75.52
N MET A 786 -70.02 113.01 -75.04
CA MET A 786 -68.96 112.21 -74.42
C MET A 786 -69.51 111.00 -73.63
N GLU A 787 -69.96 110.01 -74.41
CA GLU A 787 -69.66 108.60 -74.17
C GLU A 787 -68.16 108.39 -74.42
N VAL A 788 -67.32 108.27 -73.39
CA VAL A 788 -65.93 107.76 -73.54
C VAL A 788 -65.49 106.87 -72.36
N ASP A 789 -65.89 107.09 -71.11
CA ASP A 789 -65.15 106.44 -70.00
C ASP A 789 -65.72 105.09 -69.49
N ARG A 790 -66.63 104.46 -70.25
CA ARG A 790 -67.22 103.15 -69.90
C ARG A 790 -66.48 101.94 -70.49
N GLU A 791 -65.42 102.13 -71.28
CA GLU A 791 -64.75 101.05 -72.04
C GLU A 791 -63.30 100.73 -71.62
N GLU A 792 -62.65 101.49 -70.71
CA GLU A 792 -61.19 101.38 -70.54
C GLU A 792 -60.66 100.39 -69.48
N LYS A 793 -61.46 99.85 -68.55
CA LYS A 793 -60.95 98.87 -67.55
C LYS A 793 -61.49 97.45 -67.65
N GLN A 794 -62.36 97.17 -68.62
CA GLN A 794 -62.52 95.80 -69.15
C GLN A 794 -61.22 95.28 -69.82
N LYS A 795 -60.30 96.18 -70.20
CA LYS A 795 -58.97 95.84 -70.76
C LYS A 795 -58.00 95.18 -69.76
N ALA A 796 -58.23 95.22 -68.44
CA ALA A 796 -57.35 94.55 -67.47
C ALA A 796 -57.68 93.05 -67.25
N ARG A 797 -58.87 92.59 -67.66
CA ARG A 797 -59.31 91.19 -67.47
C ARG A 797 -58.90 90.25 -68.61
N MET A 798 -58.59 90.78 -69.79
CA MET A 798 -58.21 89.97 -70.96
C MET A 798 -56.70 89.66 -71.06
N VAL A 799 -55.84 90.34 -70.27
CA VAL A 799 -54.36 90.24 -70.42
C VAL A 799 -53.72 89.16 -69.53
N ALA A 800 -54.42 88.57 -68.56
CA ALA A 800 -53.83 87.52 -67.70
C ALA A 800 -54.35 86.10 -67.98
N GLU A 801 -55.52 85.94 -68.59
CA GLU A 801 -56.00 84.62 -69.05
C GLU A 801 -55.19 84.10 -70.26
N GLU A 802 -54.42 84.95 -70.92
CA GLU A 802 -53.51 84.56 -72.01
C GLU A 802 -52.16 84.00 -71.52
N ASN A 803 -51.81 84.16 -70.23
CA ASN A 803 -50.61 83.57 -69.64
C ASN A 803 -50.81 82.13 -69.10
N LEU A 804 -51.95 81.51 -69.42
CA LEU A 804 -52.21 80.11 -69.10
C LEU A 804 -51.61 79.11 -70.11
N ALA A 805 -50.94 79.51 -71.20
CA ALA A 805 -50.66 78.54 -72.27
C ALA A 805 -49.26 78.50 -72.91
N LYS A 806 -48.28 79.34 -72.52
CA LYS A 806 -46.90 79.18 -73.01
C LYS A 806 -45.96 78.68 -71.92
N ALA A 807 -45.75 77.37 -71.96
CA ALA A 807 -44.46 76.72 -71.75
C ALA A 807 -43.75 76.94 -70.40
N GLU A 808 -43.82 75.88 -69.58
CA GLU A 808 -42.63 75.15 -69.14
C GLU A 808 -41.33 75.96 -68.98
N GLN A 809 -41.04 76.34 -67.74
CA GLN A 809 -39.69 76.12 -67.22
C GLN A 809 -39.71 75.93 -65.71
N LYS A 810 -39.45 74.68 -65.34
CA LYS A 810 -38.72 74.23 -64.15
C LYS A 810 -38.20 75.36 -63.25
N CYS A 811 -38.65 75.38 -62.00
CA CYS A 811 -37.80 75.43 -60.80
C CYS A 811 -38.66 75.72 -59.57
N VAL A 812 -39.26 74.69 -58.95
CA VAL A 812 -39.50 74.69 -57.50
C VAL A 812 -39.43 73.27 -56.93
N ASP A 813 -39.78 72.23 -57.70
CA ASP A 813 -39.81 70.84 -57.19
C ASP A 813 -38.48 70.07 -57.28
N THR A 814 -37.44 70.67 -57.89
CA THR A 814 -36.07 70.11 -57.91
C THR A 814 -35.26 70.54 -56.70
N ASP A 815 -35.48 71.73 -56.14
CA ASP A 815 -34.66 72.27 -55.05
C ASP A 815 -35.01 71.65 -53.70
N TRP A 816 -36.29 71.41 -53.41
CA TRP A 816 -36.69 70.70 -52.19
C TRP A 816 -36.30 69.22 -52.22
N ARG A 817 -36.40 68.55 -53.38
CA ARG A 817 -35.94 67.16 -53.55
C ARG A 817 -34.41 67.06 -53.54
N MET A 818 -33.68 68.02 -54.12
CA MET A 818 -32.21 68.07 -54.02
C MET A 818 -31.74 68.43 -52.62
N GLN A 819 -32.40 69.35 -51.91
CA GLN A 819 -32.06 69.67 -50.52
C GLN A 819 -32.38 68.49 -49.58
N ALA A 820 -33.49 67.80 -49.78
CA ALA A 820 -33.80 66.59 -49.01
C ALA A 820 -32.82 65.43 -49.31
N LEU A 821 -32.47 65.20 -50.58
CA LEU A 821 -31.47 64.18 -50.98
C LEU A 821 -30.03 64.57 -50.63
N HIS A 822 -29.71 65.86 -50.54
CA HIS A 822 -28.42 66.35 -50.07
C HIS A 822 -28.33 66.21 -48.55
N LYS A 823 -29.40 66.55 -47.82
CA LYS A 823 -29.47 66.39 -46.37
C LYS A 823 -29.42 64.93 -45.95
N LEU A 824 -30.10 64.04 -46.69
CA LEU A 824 -30.01 62.59 -46.48
C LEU A 824 -28.61 62.05 -46.79
N ARG A 825 -27.95 62.53 -47.86
CA ARG A 825 -26.55 62.14 -48.18
C ARG A 825 -25.55 62.64 -47.15
N CYS A 826 -25.72 63.85 -46.62
CA CYS A 826 -24.90 64.36 -45.53
C CYS A 826 -25.12 63.54 -44.25
N GLU A 827 -26.37 63.25 -43.88
CA GLU A 827 -26.67 62.41 -42.72
C GLU A 827 -26.13 60.97 -42.86
N ASP A 828 -26.17 60.40 -44.07
CA ASP A 828 -25.59 59.08 -44.33
C ASP A 828 -24.05 59.12 -44.39
N GLN A 829 -23.44 60.20 -44.89
CA GLN A 829 -21.99 60.43 -44.78
C GLN A 829 -21.54 60.61 -43.33
N ASP A 830 -22.26 61.40 -42.54
CA ASP A 830 -21.98 61.60 -41.11
C ASP A 830 -22.11 60.28 -40.34
N ARG A 831 -23.12 59.46 -40.66
CA ARG A 831 -23.27 58.11 -40.10
C ARG A 831 -22.13 57.19 -40.52
N GLU A 832 -21.72 57.20 -41.79
CA GLU A 832 -20.58 56.40 -42.25
C GLU A 832 -19.26 56.85 -41.61
N GLU A 833 -19.05 58.15 -41.40
CA GLU A 833 -17.89 58.69 -40.69
C GLU A 833 -17.92 58.27 -39.22
N HIS A 834 -19.07 58.32 -38.56
CA HIS A 834 -19.25 57.81 -37.19
C HIS A 834 -19.01 56.30 -37.11
N TYR A 835 -19.48 55.51 -38.09
CA TYR A 835 -19.21 54.07 -38.14
C TYR A 835 -17.73 53.77 -38.39
N LYS A 836 -17.06 54.55 -39.24
CA LYS A 836 -15.60 54.44 -39.46
C LYS A 836 -14.83 54.80 -38.19
N GLU A 837 -15.27 55.83 -37.46
CA GLU A 837 -14.65 56.25 -36.21
C GLU A 837 -14.87 55.23 -35.08
N ILE A 838 -16.07 54.66 -34.97
CA ILE A 838 -16.37 53.54 -34.06
C ILE A 838 -15.55 52.30 -34.42
N ALA A 839 -15.44 51.97 -35.71
CA ALA A 839 -14.63 50.84 -36.16
C ALA A 839 -13.13 51.04 -35.85
N LYS A 840 -12.63 52.27 -36.00
CA LYS A 840 -11.26 52.64 -35.62
C LYS A 840 -11.03 52.54 -34.11
N LEU A 841 -11.97 53.04 -33.30
CA LEU A 841 -11.91 52.91 -31.84
C LEU A 841 -11.99 51.45 -31.37
N LEU A 842 -12.80 50.62 -32.02
CA LEU A 842 -12.88 49.17 -31.73
C LEU A 842 -11.59 48.45 -32.14
N HIS A 843 -10.98 48.82 -33.26
CA HIS A 843 -9.68 48.29 -33.67
C HIS A 843 -8.59 48.68 -32.66
N ASP A 844 -8.53 49.96 -32.28
CA ASP A 844 -7.56 50.46 -31.31
C ASP A 844 -7.77 49.84 -29.92
N ASN A 845 -9.01 49.58 -29.50
CA ASN A 845 -9.29 48.85 -28.27
C ASN A 845 -8.81 47.39 -28.34
N ARG A 846 -9.03 46.69 -29.46
CA ARG A 846 -8.53 45.32 -29.63
C ARG A 846 -7.00 45.25 -29.63
N VAL A 847 -6.33 46.25 -30.22
CA VAL A 847 -4.86 46.36 -30.17
C VAL A 847 -4.39 46.58 -28.73
N LYS A 848 -5.01 47.49 -27.99
CA LYS A 848 -4.70 47.73 -26.57
C LYS A 848 -4.98 46.50 -25.70
N GLU A 849 -6.07 45.78 -25.92
CA GLU A 849 -6.37 44.51 -25.22
C GLU A 849 -5.31 43.45 -25.52
N ALA A 850 -4.86 43.33 -26.77
CA ALA A 850 -3.80 42.40 -27.15
C ALA A 850 -2.44 42.77 -26.52
N GLU A 851 -2.13 44.06 -26.42
CA GLU A 851 -0.94 44.56 -25.71
C GLU A 851 -1.02 44.28 -24.21
N LEU A 852 -2.19 44.47 -23.60
CA LEU A 852 -2.43 44.22 -22.18
C LEU A 852 -2.31 42.71 -21.85
N LEU A 853 -2.82 41.84 -22.73
CA LEU A 853 -2.65 40.40 -22.61
C LEU A 853 -1.18 39.96 -22.76
N ARG A 854 -0.42 40.60 -23.66
CA ARG A 854 1.02 40.34 -23.81
C ARG A 854 1.78 40.77 -22.55
N ALA A 855 1.50 41.96 -22.03
CA ALA A 855 2.08 42.46 -20.79
C ALA A 855 1.72 41.60 -19.56
N LEU A 856 0.49 41.08 -19.50
CA LEU A 856 0.08 40.15 -18.44
C LEU A 856 0.85 38.83 -18.51
N LYS A 857 1.02 38.25 -19.71
CA LYS A 857 1.84 37.03 -19.88
C LYS A 857 3.29 37.25 -19.48
N GLU A 858 3.89 38.35 -19.89
CA GLU A 858 5.27 38.70 -19.48
C GLU A 858 5.38 38.92 -17.96
N ALA A 859 4.36 39.49 -17.31
CA ALA A 859 4.33 39.65 -15.87
C ALA A 859 4.14 38.31 -15.13
N GLU A 860 3.35 37.39 -15.68
CA GLU A 860 3.20 36.04 -15.14
C GLU A 860 4.49 35.23 -15.29
N GLU A 861 5.17 35.29 -16.44
CA GLU A 861 6.46 34.64 -16.65
C GLU A 861 7.52 35.16 -15.68
N LYS A 862 7.59 36.48 -15.46
CA LYS A 862 8.50 37.07 -14.47
C LYS A 862 8.18 36.61 -13.05
N LYS A 863 6.91 36.55 -12.66
CA LYS A 863 6.51 36.00 -11.35
C LYS A 863 6.87 34.53 -11.21
N TRP A 864 6.72 33.73 -12.25
CA TRP A 864 7.15 32.34 -12.26
C TRP A 864 8.66 32.20 -12.08
N GLN A 865 9.45 33.04 -12.76
CA GLN A 865 10.91 33.09 -12.59
C GLN A 865 11.33 33.54 -11.18
N GLU A 866 10.64 34.52 -10.59
CA GLU A 866 10.90 34.94 -9.21
C GLU A 866 10.57 33.84 -8.19
N VAL A 867 9.47 33.10 -8.41
CA VAL A 867 9.07 31.99 -7.53
C VAL A 867 10.06 30.84 -7.62
N THR A 868 10.54 30.49 -8.82
CA THR A 868 11.54 29.43 -8.99
C THR A 868 12.89 29.83 -8.39
N GLN A 869 13.31 31.09 -8.55
CA GLN A 869 14.52 31.61 -7.90
C GLN A 869 14.40 31.60 -6.36
N LYS A 870 13.27 32.04 -5.80
CA LYS A 870 13.04 32.00 -4.35
C LYS A 870 13.00 30.57 -3.81
N LYS A 871 12.42 29.64 -4.55
CA LYS A 871 12.41 28.22 -4.18
C LYS A 871 13.83 27.65 -4.15
N ALA A 872 14.65 27.96 -5.16
CA ALA A 872 16.06 27.54 -5.19
C ALA A 872 16.88 28.17 -4.04
N GLN A 873 16.62 29.43 -3.68
CA GLN A 873 17.24 30.08 -2.52
C GLN A 873 16.84 29.40 -1.20
N LEU A 874 15.56 29.08 -1.01
CA LEU A 874 15.06 28.34 0.16
C LEU A 874 15.68 26.95 0.27
N GLU A 875 15.81 26.23 -0.83
CA GLU A 875 16.48 24.91 -0.85
C GLU A 875 17.97 25.02 -0.51
N ALA A 876 18.65 26.09 -0.93
CA ALA A 876 20.04 26.34 -0.55
C ALA A 876 20.18 26.71 0.95
N GLU A 877 19.29 27.54 1.47
CA GLU A 877 19.25 27.91 2.90
C GLU A 877 18.95 26.69 3.78
N GLN A 878 18.03 25.81 3.36
CA GLN A 878 17.75 24.56 4.08
C GLN A 878 18.95 23.62 4.11
N LYS A 879 19.70 23.51 3.01
CA LYS A 879 20.95 22.72 2.97
C LYS A 879 22.01 23.32 3.89
N ALA A 880 22.14 24.64 3.93
CA ALA A 880 23.07 25.32 4.83
C ALA A 880 22.68 25.15 6.31
N ALA A 881 21.37 25.21 6.62
CA ALA A 881 20.86 24.98 7.97
C ALA A 881 21.07 23.51 8.40
N ALA A 882 20.84 22.55 7.50
CA ALA A 882 21.11 21.14 7.79
C ALA A 882 22.59 20.88 8.07
N ALA A 883 23.50 21.48 7.31
CA ALA A 883 24.94 21.39 7.55
C ALA A 883 25.36 22.05 8.89
N ALA A 884 24.74 23.17 9.26
CA ALA A 884 24.98 23.82 10.54
C ALA A 884 24.45 22.98 11.73
N ASP A 885 23.32 22.31 11.56
CA ASP A 885 22.77 21.38 12.56
C ASP A 885 23.63 20.12 12.71
N GLU A 886 24.22 19.62 11.62
CA GLU A 886 25.22 18.53 11.69
C GLU A 886 26.46 18.95 12.48
N HIS A 887 27.01 20.12 12.20
CA HIS A 887 28.14 20.67 12.98
C HIS A 887 27.78 20.89 14.45
N ARG A 888 26.54 21.31 14.74
CA ARG A 888 26.06 21.46 16.11
C ARG A 888 25.92 20.13 16.83
N LYS A 889 25.47 19.08 16.14
CA LYS A 889 25.41 17.73 16.70
C LYS A 889 26.80 17.19 17.02
N GLN A 890 27.75 17.35 16.10
CA GLN A 890 29.15 16.97 16.33
C GLN A 890 29.73 17.71 17.55
N PHE A 891 29.51 19.02 17.64
CA PHE A 891 29.97 19.81 18.79
C PHE A 891 29.35 19.34 20.12
N LEU A 892 28.06 18.99 20.13
CA LEU A 892 27.39 18.48 21.33
C LEU A 892 27.84 17.06 21.69
N GLU A 893 28.17 16.22 20.71
CA GLU A 893 28.77 14.91 20.94
C GLU A 893 30.18 15.05 21.53
N ASP A 894 30.98 15.98 21.03
CA ASP A 894 32.31 16.29 21.57
C ASP A 894 32.22 16.85 23.00
N GLU A 895 31.32 17.79 23.29
CA GLU A 895 31.10 18.29 24.67
C GLU A 895 30.61 17.19 25.64
N MET A 896 29.77 16.27 25.15
CA MET A 896 29.30 15.14 25.95
C MET A 896 30.45 14.17 26.25
N ASN A 897 31.31 13.91 25.28
CA ASN A 897 32.49 13.07 25.46
C ASN A 897 33.49 13.71 26.43
N ASP A 898 33.72 15.01 26.34
CA ASP A 898 34.56 15.77 27.28
C ASP A 898 33.98 15.77 28.70
N ALA A 899 32.64 15.90 28.83
CA ALA A 899 31.96 15.81 30.12
C ALA A 899 32.02 14.40 30.73
N LEU A 900 31.98 13.35 29.89
CA LEU A 900 32.16 11.96 30.32
C LEU A 900 33.61 11.71 30.76
N GLU A 901 34.61 12.23 30.06
CA GLU A 901 36.00 12.17 30.51
C GLU A 901 36.22 12.90 31.84
N LEU A 902 35.57 14.05 32.04
CA LEU A 902 35.62 14.81 33.29
C LEU A 902 34.93 14.06 34.44
N ALA A 903 33.81 13.39 34.17
CA ALA A 903 33.12 12.54 35.13
C ALA A 903 33.96 11.29 35.51
N GLU A 904 34.65 10.66 34.55
CA GLU A 904 35.58 9.57 34.83
C GLU A 904 36.80 10.03 35.63
N LYS A 905 37.31 11.25 35.37
CA LYS A 905 38.41 11.85 36.15
C LYS A 905 37.97 12.12 37.59
N LEU A 906 36.76 12.65 37.80
CA LEU A 906 36.19 12.87 39.14
C LEU A 906 35.90 11.55 39.88
N GLN A 907 35.42 10.51 39.19
CA GLN A 907 35.24 9.19 39.78
C GLN A 907 36.55 8.48 40.15
N LYS A 908 37.68 8.82 39.50
CA LYS A 908 39.01 8.32 39.89
C LYS A 908 39.61 9.08 41.08
N GLU A 909 39.17 10.30 41.37
CA GLU A 909 39.67 11.12 42.49
C GLU A 909 38.84 10.99 43.78
N ASP A 910 37.59 10.52 43.72
CA ASP A 910 36.76 10.22 44.91
C ASP A 910 37.07 8.84 45.53
N GLY A 911 38.33 8.66 45.95
CA GLY A 911 38.82 7.51 46.72
C GLY A 911 38.78 7.70 48.25
N TYR A 912 38.09 8.72 48.76
CA TYR A 912 38.05 9.03 50.19
C TYR A 912 36.70 9.60 50.63
N PHE A 913 35.64 8.78 50.73
CA PHE A 913 34.55 9.01 51.71
C PHE A 913 33.65 7.78 51.88
N GLU A 914 34.22 6.66 52.34
CA GLU A 914 33.45 5.61 53.03
C GLU A 914 33.78 5.64 54.52
N ARG A 915 32.97 6.36 55.30
CA ARG A 915 32.64 6.03 56.69
C ARG A 915 31.59 6.99 57.21
N LEU A 916 30.32 6.55 57.22
CA LEU A 916 29.33 6.77 58.30
C LEU A 916 27.93 6.39 57.80
N HIS A 917 27.68 5.09 57.74
CA HIS A 917 26.32 4.59 57.92
C HIS A 917 26.36 3.38 58.85
N ASP A 918 26.73 3.63 60.10
CA ASP A 918 26.47 2.71 61.19
C ASP A 918 26.17 3.50 62.46
N LEU A 919 25.17 3.00 63.20
CA LEU A 919 24.77 3.35 64.56
C LEU A 919 23.79 4.52 64.75
N LYS A 920 22.52 4.23 64.44
CA LYS A 920 21.37 4.68 65.23
C LYS A 920 21.29 3.82 66.51
N ALA A 921 21.81 4.29 67.63
CA ALA A 921 21.32 3.95 68.98
C ALA A 921 22.02 4.80 70.06
N GLY A 922 21.21 5.54 70.83
CA GLY A 922 21.44 5.73 72.28
C GLY A 922 22.22 6.95 72.75
N HIS A 923 21.51 7.80 73.49
CA HIS A 923 21.96 8.66 74.61
C HIS A 923 22.90 9.84 74.29
N ALA A 924 22.46 11.10 74.44
CA ALA A 924 22.14 11.86 75.65
C ALA A 924 23.38 12.50 76.31
N GLU A 925 23.18 13.77 76.66
CA GLU A 925 23.92 14.61 77.62
C GLU A 925 25.10 15.49 77.16
N THR A 926 24.91 16.80 77.41
CA THR A 926 25.89 17.82 77.89
C THR A 926 27.16 18.07 77.08
N GLY A 927 27.59 19.29 76.76
CA GLY A 927 27.26 20.63 77.25
C GLY A 927 28.52 21.51 77.04
N LEU A 928 28.30 22.83 76.90
CA LEU A 928 29.28 23.93 77.08
C LEU A 928 30.43 24.02 76.03
N GLY A 929 30.79 25.17 75.46
CA GLY A 929 30.33 26.54 75.62
C GLY A 929 31.32 27.52 74.98
N PHE A 930 30.84 28.76 74.74
CA PHE A 930 31.59 30.02 74.63
C PHE A 930 32.50 30.22 73.37
N GLN A 931 32.59 31.38 72.71
CA GLN A 931 32.28 32.75 73.12
C GLN A 931 32.29 33.75 71.91
N GLN A 932 31.32 34.69 71.91
CA GLN A 932 31.35 36.14 71.52
C GLN A 932 31.90 36.57 70.14
N VAL A 933 31.21 37.25 69.19
CA VAL A 933 30.27 38.42 69.16
C VAL A 933 30.91 39.75 69.63
N PRO A 934 30.97 40.83 68.80
CA PRO A 934 29.90 41.86 68.76
C PRO A 934 29.47 42.32 67.33
N LYS A 935 28.17 42.42 67.00
CA LYS A 935 27.21 43.57 67.17
C LYS A 935 27.42 44.70 66.13
N SER A 936 26.42 45.30 65.48
CA SER A 936 24.94 45.23 65.58
C SER A 936 24.29 46.13 64.51
N GLY A 937 23.05 45.82 64.11
CA GLY A 937 22.21 46.73 63.31
C GLY A 937 21.03 46.05 62.60
N ASN A 938 19.96 45.77 63.35
CA ASN A 938 18.74 45.06 62.93
C ASN A 938 17.91 45.78 61.84
N VAL A 939 17.15 45.03 61.03
CA VAL A 939 15.68 44.84 61.21
C VAL A 939 15.06 43.99 60.07
N CYS A 940 14.39 42.92 60.52
CA CYS A 940 13.18 42.23 60.01
C CYS A 940 13.16 41.39 58.72
N LEU A 941 12.95 40.09 59.02
CA LEU A 941 11.84 39.21 58.61
C LEU A 941 11.90 38.56 57.22
N ASN A 942 12.21 37.26 57.31
CA ASN A 942 11.81 36.16 56.44
C ASN A 942 12.08 36.32 54.96
N ASP A 943 13.29 35.92 54.57
CA ASP A 943 13.54 35.37 53.25
C ASP A 943 14.77 34.45 53.27
N LEU A 944 14.65 33.34 52.53
CA LEU A 944 15.73 32.57 51.88
C LEU A 944 16.69 31.80 52.82
N SER A 945 17.21 30.61 52.51
CA SER A 945 17.19 29.74 51.33
C SER A 945 18.17 28.59 51.65
N ALA A 946 17.84 27.34 51.37
CA ALA A 946 18.25 26.61 50.17
C ALA A 946 19.59 25.88 50.27
N SER A 947 19.59 24.63 49.80
CA SER A 947 20.64 24.16 48.89
C SER A 947 20.18 22.95 48.07
N GLU A 948 19.08 23.06 47.32
CA GLU A 948 18.84 22.22 46.13
C GLU A 948 18.00 23.05 45.14
N SER A 949 18.66 23.74 44.20
CA SER A 949 18.13 24.16 42.87
C SER A 949 18.94 25.33 42.27
N SER A 950 20.17 25.08 41.84
CA SER A 950 20.95 26.06 41.07
C SER A 950 21.01 25.78 39.55
N SER A 951 20.23 24.83 39.02
CA SER A 951 20.15 24.55 37.56
C SER A 951 18.83 24.95 36.89
N HIS A 952 17.72 25.03 37.63
CA HIS A 952 16.41 25.36 37.06
C HIS A 952 16.11 26.87 36.97
N GLY A 953 16.77 27.71 37.79
CA GLY A 953 16.58 29.17 37.78
C GLY A 953 17.08 29.84 36.49
N ARG A 954 18.31 29.53 36.07
CA ARG A 954 18.89 30.09 34.82
C ARG A 954 18.08 29.74 33.59
N ARG A 955 17.56 28.52 33.51
CA ARG A 955 16.76 28.07 32.35
C ARG A 955 15.40 28.79 32.28
N ARG A 956 14.82 29.17 33.42
CA ARG A 956 13.57 29.92 33.47
C ARG A 956 13.78 31.40 33.14
N GLU A 957 14.89 31.98 33.57
CA GLU A 957 15.28 33.35 33.20
C GLU A 957 15.64 33.47 31.72
N GLU A 958 16.37 32.50 31.15
CA GLU A 958 16.65 32.45 29.71
C GLU A 958 15.38 32.29 28.87
N LEU A 959 14.42 31.47 29.33
CA LEU A 959 13.13 31.32 28.66
C LEU A 959 12.30 32.61 28.77
N ALA A 960 12.31 33.29 29.93
CA ALA A 960 11.62 34.56 30.10
C ALA A 960 12.24 35.69 29.26
N CYS A 961 13.58 35.71 29.11
CA CYS A 961 14.27 36.64 28.21
C CYS A 961 13.94 36.37 26.75
N LYS A 962 13.95 35.10 26.31
CA LYS A 962 13.53 34.71 24.95
C LYS A 962 12.07 35.02 24.67
N GLU A 963 11.20 34.85 25.66
CA GLU A 963 9.78 35.21 25.55
C GLU A 963 9.60 36.72 25.46
N TRP A 964 10.38 37.51 26.20
CA TRP A 964 10.42 38.97 26.08
C TRP A 964 10.94 39.44 24.72
N GLU A 965 12.00 38.82 24.20
CA GLU A 965 12.54 39.10 22.87
C GLU A 965 11.53 38.75 21.78
N LEU A 966 10.88 37.59 21.84
CA LEU A 966 9.82 37.20 20.91
C LEU A 966 8.64 38.15 20.97
N MET A 967 8.24 38.59 22.17
CA MET A 967 7.16 39.56 22.33
C MET A 967 7.56 40.96 21.82
N ALA A 968 8.83 41.34 21.92
CA ALA A 968 9.35 42.56 21.33
C ALA A 968 9.40 42.47 19.79
N GLU A 969 9.82 41.33 19.24
CA GLU A 969 9.84 41.05 17.80
C GLU A 969 8.42 41.08 17.22
N VAL A 970 7.44 40.49 17.93
CA VAL A 970 6.02 40.52 17.57
C VAL A 970 5.45 41.94 17.64
N ARG A 971 5.80 42.74 18.66
CA ARG A 971 5.41 44.16 18.72
C ARG A 971 6.01 44.94 17.56
N ARG A 972 7.28 44.73 17.24
CA ARG A 972 7.99 45.38 16.14
C ARG A 972 7.39 44.98 14.78
N LEU A 973 6.99 43.72 14.62
CA LEU A 973 6.27 43.23 13.44
C LEU A 973 4.87 43.84 13.33
N ARG A 974 4.13 43.98 14.45
CA ARG A 974 2.84 44.67 14.49
C ARG A 974 2.99 46.16 14.17
N GLU A 975 4.04 46.83 14.64
CA GLU A 975 4.38 48.22 14.29
C GLU A 975 4.78 48.36 12.81
N LYS A 976 5.51 47.39 12.26
CA LYS A 976 5.84 47.33 10.82
C LYS A 976 4.60 47.10 9.96
N LEU A 977 3.68 46.24 10.39
CA LEU A 977 2.43 45.97 9.67
C LEU A 977 1.46 47.15 9.77
N THR A 978 1.36 47.80 10.92
CA THR A 978 0.55 49.02 11.10
C THR A 978 1.14 50.23 10.39
N SER A 979 2.47 50.38 10.33
CA SER A 979 3.11 51.42 9.51
C SER A 979 2.91 51.16 8.02
N ARG A 980 3.01 49.89 7.58
CA ARG A 980 2.72 49.48 6.19
C ARG A 980 1.24 49.64 5.82
N ALA A 981 0.32 49.45 6.77
CA ALA A 981 -1.10 49.75 6.62
C ALA A 981 -1.37 51.27 6.57
N ARG A 982 -0.69 52.07 7.41
CA ARG A 982 -0.76 53.55 7.36
C ARG A 982 -0.22 54.12 6.06
N THR A 983 0.87 53.58 5.50
CA THR A 983 1.39 53.99 4.18
C THR A 983 0.47 53.58 3.02
N ARG A 984 -0.33 52.53 3.19
CA ARG A 984 -1.39 52.16 2.22
C ARG A 984 -2.66 53.00 2.37
N HIS A 985 -2.81 53.79 3.43
CA HIS A 985 -4.00 54.61 3.70
C HIS A 985 -3.71 56.12 3.73
N SER A 986 -2.50 56.56 3.35
CA SER A 986 -2.14 58.00 3.31
C SER A 986 -2.15 58.62 1.90
N ALA A 987 -2.78 58.00 0.91
CA ALA A 987 -2.94 58.58 -0.42
C ALA A 987 -4.41 58.60 -0.86
N THR A 988 -5.24 59.34 -0.12
CA THR A 988 -6.46 59.99 -0.65
C THR A 988 -6.98 60.97 0.41
N ARG A 989 -6.36 62.15 0.49
CA ARG A 989 -7.03 63.32 1.05
C ARG A 989 -8.00 63.83 -0.02
N PHE A 990 -9.30 63.61 0.18
CA PHE A 990 -10.33 64.44 -0.42
C PHE A 990 -10.17 65.87 0.11
N SER A 991 -9.93 66.85 -0.77
CA SER A 991 -10.22 68.25 -0.47
C SER A 991 -11.71 68.52 -0.74
N ALA A 992 -12.39 68.93 0.32
CA ALA A 992 -13.80 69.26 0.37
C ALA A 992 -14.14 70.54 -0.43
N THR A 993 -15.22 70.45 -1.20
CA THR A 993 -16.34 71.40 -1.37
C THR A 993 -16.14 72.90 -1.04
N LYS A 994 -16.62 73.78 -1.93
CA LYS A 994 -17.92 74.50 -1.75
C LYS A 994 -18.22 75.55 -2.85
N TRP A 995 -19.46 75.46 -3.33
CA TRP A 995 -20.44 76.53 -3.59
C TRP A 995 -20.36 77.37 -4.87
N THR A 996 -21.53 77.40 -5.52
CA THR A 996 -22.02 78.15 -6.70
C THR A 996 -22.20 79.65 -6.40
N PRO A 997 -22.38 80.53 -7.40
CA PRO A 997 -23.57 80.55 -8.28
C PRO A 997 -23.40 79.86 -9.63
#